data_AF-A0A1S3IBK9-F1
#
_entry.id   AF-A0A1S3IBK9-F1
#
_cell.length_a   1.000
_cell.length_b   1.000
_cell.length_c   1.000
_cell.angle_alpha   90.00
_cell.angle_beta   90.00
_cell.angle_gamma   90.00
#
_symmetry.space_group_name_H-M   'P 1'
#
loop_
_entity.id
_entity.type
_entity.pdbx_description
1 polymer ?
#
loop_
_entity_poly.entity_id
_entity_poly.type
_entity_poly.pdbx_seq_one_letter_code
_entity_poly.pdbx_strand_id
1 'polypeptide(L)'
;MSPPTKTAAVLEALLALLVALQGGQARDMEGAIGTTLNATLACLNIPGLTLAVVKDGEVVISKGYGVKDVVSKEPVTNTTLFNIASLTKAFAATVLANVMRKKSYDIDSPLTTFSELKDLKFVNDLLTSYVTARDLLSHRTGLATYNNIRLQDELSLEIIGSKLQYFNTTYPFRTRYLYNNNMYGLAGHVTERLTGKKWEDAVRSEILTPLGMSSTSFVTTADFGSLNVATPYFYDDASPGGLRKGSFDLIRTWFRNSPSGAILTNAADMSRWLKFHLSKGKGPDGSQVVPKSVLEDTYRPQIPAISGQDAYLKRPTTPVTFDYAEYACGWRTGFYRGYPIITHTGTSWGFSSMLVLLPAKDIGVYFTFNTRESGRLTRRALMSFILDAVMEETPWLNASSICSFPSPFRPRPTKAPTTKVPGTATRPLESYTGVYEHPLFGKITIAHNDTDTFLTMAYGAVTRWRLYPDASTDVFYGRGDGDAWSFPISGMTFKSIYNKAGDINSVTVPTFEARDPPTFVKEGARPTPTSSFGGEGLPRTQAAVFLVMVFDLLTFAFFCPGYIALKLAAMSPPTKTAVVLEAMLVLLVALQGGQARGMEGAIDTTLNATLACLNIPGLTLAVVKDGEVVISKGYGVKDVVSKEPVTNTTLFNIASLTKAFAATVLANVIKKKSYDIDSPLTTFGELKDLKFVNDLLTSYVTARDLLSHRTGLATYNSIRLQDELSLEIIGSKLQYFNTTYPFRTRYLYNNNMYGLAGHVTERLTGKKWEDAVRSEILTPLGMSSTSFVTTADFGSLNVATPYFYDDASPGGLRKGSFDLIRTWFRNSPSGAILTNAADMSKWLKFHLSKGRGPDGSQVVPKSVLEDTYRPQIPAISGQDAYLKRPTTPVTFDYAEYACGWRTGFYRGYPIITHTGTSWGFSSMLVLLPAKDIGVYFTFNTRESGSLTRRALMSFILDAAMEETPWLNASTICSFPSPFRPRPTQAPTTKTPGTAARPLEKYTGVYEHPLFGKITISHNDTGTFLTMAYGAVTRWRLYPDASADVFYGRGDGDAWSFPISGMTFKSIYNKAGDIDSVTVPTFEARDPPTFVKEGARPTSTSSSGGEGLPRTQAAVFLVIVLDLLTFAF
;
A
#
# COMPACT_ATOMS: atom_id res chain seq x y z
N MET A 1 52.60 54.09 -28.57
CA MET A 1 51.36 53.32 -28.29
C MET A 1 51.04 52.55 -29.56
N SER A 2 51.41 51.27 -29.61
CA SER A 2 51.16 50.41 -30.77
C SER A 2 49.80 49.71 -30.59
N PRO A 3 48.98 49.57 -31.64
CA PRO A 3 47.65 49.00 -31.52
C PRO A 3 47.70 47.49 -31.25
N PRO A 4 46.72 46.91 -30.55
CA PRO A 4 46.67 45.47 -30.32
C PRO A 4 46.50 44.72 -31.64
N THR A 5 47.22 43.62 -31.77
CA THR A 5 47.29 42.77 -32.96
C THR A 5 45.93 42.15 -33.29
N LYS A 6 45.60 42.10 -34.59
CA LYS A 6 44.35 41.54 -35.16
C LYS A 6 44.02 40.12 -34.68
N THR A 7 44.99 39.39 -34.14
CA THR A 7 44.82 38.04 -33.57
C THR A 7 44.03 38.00 -32.27
N ALA A 8 44.11 39.03 -31.42
CA ALA A 8 43.35 39.08 -30.16
C ALA A 8 41.85 39.33 -30.41
N ALA A 9 41.53 40.21 -31.36
CA ALA A 9 40.15 40.51 -31.75
C ALA A 9 39.44 39.32 -32.44
N VAL A 10 40.18 38.51 -33.21
CA VAL A 10 39.65 37.29 -33.83
C VAL A 10 39.41 36.20 -32.78
N LEU A 11 40.27 36.09 -31.77
CA LEU A 11 40.10 35.12 -30.68
C LEU A 11 38.92 35.51 -29.77
N GLU A 12 38.74 36.80 -29.45
CA GLU A 12 37.57 37.29 -28.72
C GLU A 12 36.28 37.16 -29.54
N ALA A 13 36.32 37.41 -30.85
CA ALA A 13 35.16 37.19 -31.72
C ALA A 13 34.80 35.71 -31.84
N LEU A 14 35.78 34.80 -31.91
CA LEU A 14 35.55 33.35 -31.89
C LEU A 14 35.07 32.86 -30.53
N LEU A 15 35.57 33.42 -29.41
CA LEU A 15 35.08 33.12 -28.07
C LEU A 15 33.65 33.63 -27.87
N ALA A 16 33.34 34.83 -28.37
CA ALA A 16 32.00 35.40 -28.37
C ALA A 16 31.04 34.62 -29.30
N LEU A 17 31.53 34.11 -30.43
CA LEU A 17 30.77 33.22 -31.32
C LEU A 17 30.57 31.85 -30.68
N LEU A 18 31.55 31.30 -29.95
CA LEU A 18 31.43 30.05 -29.18
C LEU A 18 30.51 30.21 -27.97
N VAL A 19 30.54 31.37 -27.29
CA VAL A 19 29.60 31.73 -26.22
C VAL A 19 28.21 32.04 -26.78
N ALA A 20 28.09 32.57 -27.99
CA ALA A 20 26.81 32.74 -28.69
C ALA A 20 26.27 31.42 -29.28
N LEU A 21 27.14 30.49 -29.67
CA LEU A 21 26.80 29.13 -30.11
C LEU A 21 26.48 28.22 -28.91
N GLN A 22 27.08 28.46 -27.74
CA GLN A 22 26.74 27.80 -26.47
C GLN A 22 25.54 28.45 -25.76
N GLY A 23 25.33 29.76 -25.93
CA GLY A 23 24.17 30.51 -25.42
C GLY A 23 22.97 30.51 -26.38
N GLY A 24 23.14 30.00 -27.59
CA GLY A 24 22.17 30.03 -28.69
C GLY A 24 21.27 28.80 -28.79
N GLN A 25 21.04 28.05 -27.71
CA GLN A 25 19.89 27.14 -27.55
C GLN A 25 19.53 26.99 -26.07
N ALA A 26 19.33 28.08 -25.34
CA ALA A 26 18.32 28.03 -24.28
C ALA A 26 16.98 27.80 -25.02
N ARG A 27 16.53 26.55 -25.12
CA ARG A 27 15.22 26.24 -25.71
C ARG A 27 14.21 27.14 -25.01
N ASP A 28 13.47 27.94 -25.77
CA ASP A 28 12.31 28.67 -25.26
C ASP A 28 11.29 27.65 -24.73
N MET A 29 11.47 27.25 -23.47
CA MET A 29 10.67 26.23 -22.80
C MET A 29 9.21 26.66 -22.78
N GLU A 30 8.96 27.93 -22.51
CA GLU A 30 7.63 28.50 -22.45
C GLU A 30 6.96 28.48 -23.84
N GLY A 31 7.66 28.90 -24.89
CA GLY A 31 7.17 28.84 -26.27
C GLY A 31 6.92 27.40 -26.76
N ALA A 32 7.81 26.46 -26.42
CA ALA A 32 7.63 25.04 -26.75
C ALA A 32 6.41 24.44 -26.03
N ILE A 33 6.21 24.78 -24.75
CA ILE A 33 5.03 24.38 -23.99
C ILE A 33 3.78 24.99 -24.60
N GLY A 34 3.78 26.30 -24.88
CA GLY A 34 2.65 27.00 -25.47
C GLY A 34 2.23 26.44 -26.83
N THR A 35 3.20 26.13 -27.70
CA THR A 35 2.95 25.50 -29.01
C THR A 35 2.26 24.15 -28.87
N THR A 36 2.76 23.31 -27.95
CA THR A 36 2.20 21.98 -27.71
C THR A 36 0.83 22.03 -27.07
N LEU A 37 0.58 22.99 -26.16
CA LEU A 37 -0.75 23.22 -25.58
C LEU A 37 -1.75 23.64 -26.66
N ASN A 38 -1.41 24.60 -27.52
CA ASN A 38 -2.30 25.04 -28.60
C ASN A 38 -2.62 23.89 -29.57
N ALA A 39 -1.64 23.07 -29.93
CA ALA A 39 -1.88 21.87 -30.74
C ALA A 39 -2.84 20.89 -30.04
N THR A 40 -2.66 20.70 -28.73
CA THR A 40 -3.53 19.84 -27.91
C THR A 40 -4.96 20.36 -27.86
N LEU A 41 -5.13 21.68 -27.67
CA LEU A 41 -6.45 22.32 -27.66
C LEU A 41 -7.18 22.08 -28.98
N ALA A 42 -6.49 22.26 -30.10
CA ALA A 42 -7.05 22.07 -31.43
C ALA A 42 -7.42 20.60 -31.70
N CYS A 43 -6.48 19.66 -31.53
CA CYS A 43 -6.70 18.27 -31.93
C CYS A 43 -7.64 17.48 -31.00
N LEU A 44 -7.78 17.92 -29.75
CA LEU A 44 -8.70 17.31 -28.78
C LEU A 44 -9.98 18.13 -28.59
N ASN A 45 -10.19 19.18 -29.39
CA ASN A 45 -11.37 20.05 -29.31
C ASN A 45 -11.63 20.55 -27.86
N ILE A 46 -10.59 21.06 -27.20
CA ILE A 46 -10.64 21.64 -25.85
C ILE A 46 -10.70 23.16 -26.00
N PRO A 47 -11.75 23.84 -25.51
CA PRO A 47 -11.90 25.29 -25.73
C PRO A 47 -10.80 26.13 -25.10
N GLY A 48 -10.47 25.88 -23.83
CA GLY A 48 -9.51 26.68 -23.09
C GLY A 48 -8.91 26.00 -21.87
N LEU A 49 -7.71 26.46 -21.49
CA LEU A 49 -6.87 25.90 -20.43
C LEU A 49 -6.11 27.01 -19.70
N THR A 50 -5.87 26.84 -18.40
CA THR A 50 -4.91 27.67 -17.64
C THR A 50 -3.77 26.81 -17.08
N LEU A 51 -2.56 27.36 -17.00
CA LEU A 51 -1.33 26.69 -16.56
C LEU A 51 -0.56 27.58 -15.58
N ALA A 52 -0.16 26.99 -14.45
CA ALA A 52 0.82 27.52 -13.52
C ALA A 52 2.00 26.55 -13.38
N VAL A 53 3.23 27.06 -13.46
CA VAL A 53 4.46 26.32 -13.21
C VAL A 53 5.32 27.12 -12.25
N VAL A 54 5.76 26.45 -11.19
CA VAL A 54 6.74 26.95 -10.21
C VAL A 54 7.98 26.09 -10.31
N LYS A 55 9.17 26.71 -10.35
CA LYS A 55 10.47 26.04 -10.34
C LYS A 55 11.44 26.89 -9.53
N ASP A 56 12.17 26.26 -8.62
CA ASP A 56 13.21 26.90 -7.80
C ASP A 56 12.68 28.13 -7.04
N GLY A 57 11.50 28.01 -6.43
CA GLY A 57 10.81 29.06 -5.70
C GLY A 57 10.11 30.13 -6.56
N GLU A 58 10.35 30.15 -7.88
CA GLU A 58 9.86 31.18 -8.79
C GLU A 58 8.70 30.73 -9.66
N VAL A 59 7.79 31.65 -9.99
CA VAL A 59 6.68 31.39 -10.91
C VAL A 59 7.19 31.57 -12.34
N VAL A 60 7.52 30.46 -13.00
CA VAL A 60 8.08 30.48 -14.36
C VAL A 60 7.02 30.54 -15.45
N ILE A 61 5.79 30.03 -15.19
CA ILE A 61 4.64 30.19 -16.10
C ILE A 61 3.38 30.47 -15.28
N SER A 62 2.60 31.45 -15.70
CA SER A 62 1.23 31.72 -15.20
C SER A 62 0.40 32.32 -16.34
N LYS A 63 -0.26 31.45 -17.13
CA LYS A 63 -0.91 31.84 -18.40
C LYS A 63 -2.23 31.10 -18.67
N GLY A 64 -3.05 31.72 -19.52
CA GLY A 64 -4.24 31.12 -20.11
C GLY A 64 -4.06 30.88 -21.61
N TYR A 65 -4.74 29.86 -22.13
CA TYR A 65 -4.70 29.42 -23.52
C TYR A 65 -6.13 29.15 -24.01
N GLY A 66 -6.41 29.47 -25.28
CA GLY A 66 -7.74 29.28 -25.87
C GLY A 66 -8.80 30.25 -25.34
N VAL A 67 -10.06 29.82 -25.37
CA VAL A 67 -11.22 30.65 -25.02
C VAL A 67 -11.97 30.08 -23.82
N LYS A 68 -12.46 30.97 -22.95
CA LYS A 68 -13.24 30.57 -21.77
C LYS A 68 -14.67 30.18 -22.14
N ASP A 69 -15.16 30.66 -23.27
CA ASP A 69 -16.47 30.33 -23.83
C ASP A 69 -16.43 30.26 -25.36
N VAL A 70 -17.01 29.20 -25.96
CA VAL A 70 -16.95 29.00 -27.42
C VAL A 70 -17.87 29.93 -28.20
N VAL A 71 -18.84 30.57 -27.54
CA VAL A 71 -19.78 31.50 -28.16
C VAL A 71 -19.23 32.92 -28.08
N SER A 72 -18.88 33.41 -26.89
CA SER A 72 -18.35 34.78 -26.73
C SER A 72 -16.92 34.94 -27.25
N LYS A 73 -16.17 33.84 -27.39
CA LYS A 73 -14.77 33.79 -27.82
C LYS A 73 -13.81 34.58 -26.93
N GLU A 74 -14.22 34.94 -25.73
CA GLU A 74 -13.35 35.62 -24.78
C GLU A 74 -12.16 34.75 -24.39
N PRO A 75 -10.94 35.32 -24.32
CA PRO A 75 -9.73 34.55 -24.03
C PRO A 75 -9.70 34.05 -22.59
N VAL A 76 -9.06 32.90 -22.38
CA VAL A 76 -8.64 32.49 -21.04
C VAL A 76 -7.44 33.32 -20.60
N THR A 77 -7.50 33.92 -19.41
CA THR A 77 -6.37 34.60 -18.77
C THR A 77 -5.81 33.76 -17.62
N ASN A 78 -4.70 34.20 -17.01
CA ASN A 78 -4.17 33.57 -15.81
C ASN A 78 -5.04 33.80 -14.55
N THR A 79 -6.05 34.66 -14.63
CA THR A 79 -7.04 34.94 -13.58
C THR A 79 -8.42 34.34 -13.87
N THR A 80 -8.65 33.74 -15.04
CA THR A 80 -9.89 33.03 -15.36
C THR A 80 -10.09 31.84 -14.43
N LEU A 81 -11.25 31.78 -13.78
CA LEU A 81 -11.61 30.75 -12.80
C LEU A 81 -12.13 29.49 -13.49
N PHE A 82 -11.70 28.35 -12.97
CA PHE A 82 -12.17 27.03 -13.37
C PHE A 82 -12.53 26.23 -12.12
N ASN A 83 -13.55 25.36 -12.21
CA ASN A 83 -13.80 24.41 -11.12
C ASN A 83 -12.72 23.33 -11.13
N ILE A 84 -11.97 23.22 -10.03
CA ILE A 84 -10.88 22.26 -9.92
C ILE A 84 -11.34 20.89 -9.44
N ALA A 85 -12.64 20.74 -9.18
CA ALA A 85 -13.26 19.49 -8.75
C ALA A 85 -12.46 18.86 -7.61
N SER A 86 -12.20 17.55 -7.66
CA SER A 86 -11.58 16.82 -6.56
C SER A 86 -10.17 17.27 -6.13
N LEU A 87 -9.48 18.18 -6.83
CA LEU A 87 -8.31 18.86 -6.27
C LEU A 87 -8.63 19.61 -4.96
N THR A 88 -9.89 20.02 -4.74
CA THR A 88 -10.36 20.61 -3.47
C THR A 88 -10.06 19.75 -2.24
N LYS A 89 -9.94 18.42 -2.40
CA LYS A 89 -9.64 17.49 -1.31
C LYS A 89 -8.29 17.78 -0.64
N ALA A 90 -7.32 18.30 -1.39
CA ALA A 90 -6.04 18.73 -0.85
C ALA A 90 -6.22 19.90 0.14
N PHE A 91 -7.02 20.92 -0.24
CA PHE A 91 -7.35 22.04 0.64
C PHE A 91 -8.11 21.56 1.88
N ALA A 92 -9.14 20.72 1.71
CA ALA A 92 -9.92 20.18 2.82
C ALA A 92 -9.04 19.43 3.84
N ALA A 93 -8.10 18.62 3.36
CA ALA A 93 -7.18 17.88 4.21
C ALA A 93 -6.20 18.80 4.96
N THR A 94 -5.59 19.76 4.26
CA THR A 94 -4.66 20.71 4.88
C THR A 94 -5.36 21.57 5.94
N VAL A 95 -6.57 22.08 5.65
CA VAL A 95 -7.35 22.90 6.58
C VAL A 95 -7.74 22.10 7.82
N LEU A 96 -8.34 20.92 7.67
CA LEU A 96 -8.75 20.11 8.82
C LEU A 96 -7.55 19.71 9.68
N ALA A 97 -6.44 19.29 9.07
CA ALA A 97 -5.23 18.92 9.80
C ALA A 97 -4.64 20.11 10.57
N ASN A 98 -4.62 21.31 9.98
CA ASN A 98 -4.13 22.53 10.64
C ASN A 98 -5.05 22.95 11.80
N VAL A 99 -6.37 22.93 11.59
CA VAL A 99 -7.37 23.24 12.63
C VAL A 99 -7.24 22.29 13.82
N MET A 100 -7.16 20.98 13.57
CA MET A 100 -6.96 19.99 14.63
C MET A 100 -5.65 20.24 15.38
N ARG A 101 -4.55 20.54 14.67
CA ARG A 101 -3.27 20.87 15.30
C ARG A 101 -3.37 22.10 16.20
N LYS A 102 -4.06 23.16 15.78
CA LYS A 102 -4.29 24.37 16.59
C LYS A 102 -5.12 24.10 17.85
N LYS A 103 -5.98 23.08 17.80
CA LYS A 103 -6.77 22.58 18.95
C LYS A 103 -6.02 21.54 19.80
N SER A 104 -4.75 21.25 19.49
CA SER A 104 -3.98 20.17 20.11
C SER A 104 -4.60 18.77 19.95
N TYR A 105 -5.41 18.57 18.92
CA TYR A 105 -6.01 17.28 18.59
C TYR A 105 -5.13 16.50 17.62
N ASP A 106 -4.98 15.21 17.88
CA ASP A 106 -4.31 14.28 16.97
C ASP A 106 -5.31 13.79 15.90
N ILE A 107 -4.91 13.87 14.64
CA ILE A 107 -5.66 13.38 13.49
C ILE A 107 -5.85 11.85 13.50
N ASP A 108 -5.04 11.14 14.28
CA ASP A 108 -5.11 9.70 14.53
C ASP A 108 -5.99 9.32 15.76
N SER A 109 -6.55 10.30 16.48
CA SER A 109 -7.53 10.05 17.55
C SER A 109 -8.96 9.84 17.00
N PRO A 110 -9.78 8.98 17.62
CA PRO A 110 -11.17 8.79 17.18
C PRO A 110 -11.98 10.07 17.31
N LEU A 111 -12.79 10.39 16.30
CA LEU A 111 -13.54 11.65 16.22
C LEU A 111 -14.46 11.87 17.43
N THR A 112 -15.10 10.80 17.90
CA THR A 112 -16.06 10.83 19.03
C THR A 112 -15.40 11.10 20.40
N THR A 113 -14.06 11.12 20.48
CA THR A 113 -13.34 11.56 21.68
C THR A 113 -13.28 13.08 21.83
N PHE A 114 -13.57 13.83 20.76
CA PHE A 114 -13.63 15.28 20.79
C PHE A 114 -15.01 15.76 21.23
N SER A 115 -15.07 16.73 22.13
CA SER A 115 -16.32 17.17 22.77
C SER A 115 -17.37 17.67 21.77
N GLU A 116 -16.91 18.28 20.67
CA GLU A 116 -17.70 18.85 19.59
C GLU A 116 -18.32 17.79 18.65
N LEU A 117 -17.86 16.53 18.71
CA LEU A 117 -18.18 15.45 17.77
C LEU A 117 -18.67 14.16 18.46
N LYS A 118 -18.90 14.18 19.77
CA LYS A 118 -19.33 13.00 20.57
C LYS A 118 -20.65 12.38 20.11
N ASP A 119 -21.46 13.15 19.38
CA ASP A 119 -22.77 12.78 18.87
C ASP A 119 -22.73 12.04 17.52
N LEU A 120 -21.58 11.98 16.85
CA LEU A 120 -21.43 11.23 15.61
C LEU A 120 -21.70 9.73 15.83
N LYS A 121 -22.61 9.16 15.05
CA LYS A 121 -22.95 7.73 15.07
C LYS A 121 -22.82 7.12 13.68
N PHE A 122 -21.90 6.18 13.56
CA PHE A 122 -21.73 5.39 12.33
C PHE A 122 -22.60 4.14 12.39
N VAL A 123 -22.67 3.41 11.27
CA VAL A 123 -23.50 2.20 11.11
C VAL A 123 -23.25 1.08 12.14
N ASN A 124 -22.10 1.10 12.82
CA ASN A 124 -21.78 0.16 13.89
C ASN A 124 -20.83 0.77 14.92
N ASP A 125 -20.69 0.09 16.06
CA ASP A 125 -19.86 0.53 17.18
C ASP A 125 -18.38 0.60 16.82
N LEU A 126 -17.87 -0.34 16.00
CA LEU A 126 -16.48 -0.31 15.54
C LEU A 126 -16.14 1.02 14.85
N LEU A 127 -16.98 1.47 13.91
CA LEU A 127 -16.73 2.73 13.21
C LEU A 127 -16.96 3.93 14.13
N THR A 128 -18.01 3.88 14.98
CA THR A 128 -18.33 4.95 15.93
C THR A 128 -17.19 5.19 16.94
N SER A 129 -16.56 4.12 17.42
CA SER A 129 -15.50 4.21 18.43
C SER A 129 -14.11 4.49 17.87
N TYR A 130 -13.85 4.24 16.58
CA TYR A 130 -12.47 4.22 16.06
C TYR A 130 -12.21 5.00 14.76
N VAL A 131 -13.23 5.56 14.08
CA VAL A 131 -13.00 6.41 12.91
C VAL A 131 -12.30 7.70 13.31
N THR A 132 -11.22 8.03 12.60
CA THR A 132 -10.41 9.24 12.81
C THR A 132 -10.52 10.20 11.62
N ALA A 133 -10.08 11.44 11.78
CA ALA A 133 -9.98 12.38 10.67
C ALA A 133 -9.08 11.86 9.54
N ARG A 134 -8.02 11.12 9.87
CA ARG A 134 -7.13 10.49 8.88
C ARG A 134 -7.85 9.44 8.04
N ASP A 135 -8.79 8.70 8.64
CA ASP A 135 -9.57 7.69 7.93
C ASP A 135 -10.49 8.31 6.88
N LEU A 136 -11.11 9.45 7.21
CA LEU A 136 -11.96 10.22 6.29
C LEU A 136 -11.13 10.74 5.10
N LEU A 137 -10.01 11.39 5.41
CA LEU A 137 -9.15 12.03 4.41
C LEU A 137 -8.36 11.02 3.56
N SER A 138 -8.32 9.74 3.95
CA SER A 138 -7.56 8.70 3.23
C SER A 138 -8.42 7.61 2.58
N HIS A 139 -9.74 7.80 2.49
CA HIS A 139 -10.66 6.87 1.81
C HIS A 139 -10.61 5.43 2.35
N ARG A 140 -10.51 5.27 3.67
CA ARG A 140 -10.30 3.95 4.30
C ARG A 140 -11.32 3.58 5.38
N THR A 141 -12.48 4.23 5.40
CA THR A 141 -13.59 3.87 6.30
C THR A 141 -14.25 2.56 5.93
N GLY A 142 -14.20 2.17 4.64
CA GLY A 142 -14.87 0.98 4.12
C GLY A 142 -16.37 1.15 3.87
N LEU A 143 -16.93 2.34 4.15
CA LEU A 143 -18.33 2.67 3.89
C LEU A 143 -18.62 2.81 2.40
N ALA A 144 -19.80 2.37 1.98
CA ALA A 144 -20.34 2.56 0.65
C ALA A 144 -20.27 4.02 0.22
N THR A 145 -20.06 4.25 -1.09
CA THR A 145 -19.74 5.60 -1.56
C THR A 145 -20.97 6.47 -1.64
N TYR A 146 -22.10 5.90 -2.08
CA TYR A 146 -23.40 6.56 -2.18
C TYR A 146 -23.31 7.97 -2.78
N ASN A 147 -22.53 8.08 -3.87
CA ASN A 147 -22.20 9.37 -4.48
C ASN A 147 -23.42 10.14 -4.98
N ASN A 148 -24.54 9.47 -5.27
CA ASN A 148 -25.75 10.11 -5.80
C ASN A 148 -26.65 10.72 -4.71
N ILE A 149 -26.32 10.61 -3.42
CA ILE A 149 -26.97 11.44 -2.38
C ILE A 149 -26.75 12.94 -2.62
N ARG A 150 -25.72 13.29 -3.39
CA ARG A 150 -25.36 14.67 -3.76
C ARG A 150 -26.32 15.37 -4.71
N LEU A 151 -27.32 14.64 -5.21
CA LEU A 151 -28.41 15.22 -5.98
C LEU A 151 -29.59 15.64 -5.10
N GLN A 152 -29.60 15.33 -3.79
CA GLN A 152 -30.64 15.75 -2.85
C GLN A 152 -30.68 17.26 -2.66
N ASP A 153 -31.90 17.78 -2.51
CA ASP A 153 -32.15 19.21 -2.32
C ASP A 153 -31.85 19.69 -0.92
N GLU A 154 -31.96 18.80 0.05
CA GLU A 154 -31.71 19.08 1.45
C GLU A 154 -30.23 18.94 1.81
N LEU A 155 -29.39 18.32 0.96
CA LEU A 155 -28.05 17.91 1.35
C LEU A 155 -27.20 19.08 1.86
N SER A 156 -26.72 18.94 3.09
CA SER A 156 -25.72 19.79 3.74
C SER A 156 -24.62 18.94 4.38
N LEU A 157 -23.53 19.57 4.82
CA LEU A 157 -22.46 18.87 5.55
C LEU A 157 -22.97 18.25 6.85
N GLU A 158 -23.88 18.93 7.55
CA GLU A 158 -24.57 18.44 8.75
C GLU A 158 -25.44 17.21 8.46
N ILE A 159 -26.21 17.22 7.37
CA ILE A 159 -27.04 16.07 6.99
C ILE A 159 -26.18 14.84 6.66
N ILE A 160 -24.99 15.03 6.05
CA ILE A 160 -24.05 13.92 5.85
C ILE A 160 -23.64 13.33 7.20
N GLY A 161 -23.35 14.17 8.20
CA GLY A 161 -23.00 13.75 9.56
C GLY A 161 -24.13 13.00 10.27
N SER A 162 -25.38 13.45 10.13
CA SER A 162 -26.53 12.82 10.79
C SER A 162 -26.97 11.50 10.14
N LYS A 163 -26.65 11.29 8.85
CA LYS A 163 -27.02 10.07 8.10
C LYS A 163 -25.96 8.96 8.11
N LEU A 164 -24.84 9.11 8.84
CA LEU A 164 -23.74 8.13 8.85
C LEU A 164 -24.17 6.71 9.25
N GLN A 165 -25.17 6.58 10.12
CA GLN A 165 -25.72 5.28 10.54
C GLN A 165 -26.44 4.50 9.41
N TYR A 166 -26.81 5.17 8.32
CA TYR A 166 -27.46 4.55 7.16
C TYR A 166 -26.47 4.15 6.06
N PHE A 167 -25.17 4.36 6.27
CA PHE A 167 -24.14 3.91 5.33
C PHE A 167 -23.82 2.43 5.55
N ASN A 168 -23.97 1.59 4.53
CA ASN A 168 -23.52 0.19 4.63
C ASN A 168 -22.00 0.08 4.53
N THR A 169 -21.43 -0.99 5.09
CA THR A 169 -20.01 -1.34 4.95
C THR A 169 -19.78 -2.16 3.67
N THR A 170 -19.02 -1.61 2.72
CA THR A 170 -18.56 -2.35 1.53
C THR A 170 -17.33 -3.21 1.84
N TYR A 171 -16.44 -2.70 2.70
CA TYR A 171 -15.24 -3.40 3.13
C TYR A 171 -15.04 -3.26 4.64
N PRO A 172 -14.38 -4.22 5.29
CA PRO A 172 -14.01 -4.06 6.70
C PRO A 172 -13.13 -2.83 6.92
N PHE A 173 -13.29 -2.20 8.09
CA PHE A 173 -12.63 -0.95 8.43
C PHE A 173 -11.10 -0.99 8.21
N ARG A 174 -10.56 0.03 7.53
CA ARG A 174 -9.14 0.22 7.15
C ARG A 174 -8.51 -0.85 6.25
N THR A 175 -9.29 -1.78 5.69
CA THR A 175 -8.71 -2.89 4.90
C THR A 175 -8.49 -2.57 3.43
N ARG A 176 -9.28 -1.64 2.85
CA ARG A 176 -9.24 -1.33 1.40
C ARG A 176 -9.51 0.14 1.12
N TYR A 177 -8.89 0.64 0.06
CA TYR A 177 -9.15 1.96 -0.50
C TYR A 177 -10.51 1.98 -1.19
N LEU A 178 -11.37 2.95 -0.82
CA LEU A 178 -12.66 3.16 -1.46
C LEU A 178 -12.94 4.67 -1.56
N TYR A 179 -12.78 5.22 -2.77
CA TYR A 179 -12.92 6.66 -3.02
C TYR A 179 -14.33 7.16 -2.68
N ASN A 180 -14.45 7.91 -1.58
CA ASN A 180 -15.71 8.30 -0.98
C ASN A 180 -15.77 9.83 -0.80
N ASN A 181 -16.61 10.49 -1.61
CA ASN A 181 -16.78 11.95 -1.54
C ASN A 181 -17.56 12.40 -0.31
N ASN A 182 -18.44 11.55 0.22
CA ASN A 182 -19.24 11.87 1.41
C ASN A 182 -18.37 11.91 2.67
N MET A 183 -17.28 11.14 2.73
CA MET A 183 -16.31 11.24 3.83
C MET A 183 -15.53 12.57 3.82
N TYR A 184 -15.36 13.19 2.65
CA TYR A 184 -14.86 14.57 2.58
C TYR A 184 -15.91 15.59 2.99
N GLY A 185 -17.19 15.35 2.65
CA GLY A 185 -18.29 16.13 3.21
C GLY A 185 -18.29 16.10 4.74
N LEU A 186 -18.14 14.92 5.34
CA LEU A 186 -17.99 14.77 6.78
C LEU A 186 -16.73 15.49 7.31
N ALA A 187 -15.60 15.43 6.62
CA ALA A 187 -14.39 16.17 7.02
C ALA A 187 -14.63 17.71 7.05
N GLY A 188 -15.44 18.22 6.13
CA GLY A 188 -15.93 19.59 6.18
C GLY A 188 -16.80 19.86 7.38
N HIS A 189 -17.81 19.01 7.64
CA HIS A 189 -18.67 19.12 8.82
C HIS A 189 -17.85 19.15 10.12
N VAL A 190 -16.84 18.28 10.24
CA VAL A 190 -15.91 18.28 11.37
C VAL A 190 -15.16 19.61 11.47
N THR A 191 -14.69 20.17 10.36
CA THR A 191 -14.05 21.49 10.34
C THR A 191 -15.02 22.59 10.82
N GLU A 192 -16.28 22.56 10.39
CA GLU A 192 -17.29 23.52 10.85
C GLU A 192 -17.53 23.41 12.35
N ARG A 193 -17.65 22.19 12.88
CA ARG A 193 -17.83 21.93 14.33
C ARG A 193 -16.64 22.41 15.16
N LEU A 194 -15.41 22.20 14.69
CA LEU A 194 -14.20 22.59 15.42
C LEU A 194 -13.91 24.10 15.38
N THR A 195 -14.33 24.78 14.31
CA THR A 195 -14.04 26.21 14.09
C THR A 195 -15.21 27.14 14.42
N GLY A 196 -16.45 26.63 14.42
CA GLY A 196 -17.67 27.44 14.45
C GLY A 196 -17.94 28.22 13.16
N LYS A 197 -17.17 28.00 12.10
CA LYS A 197 -17.29 28.70 10.81
C LYS A 197 -17.86 27.77 9.74
N LYS A 198 -18.48 28.33 8.70
CA LYS A 198 -18.76 27.55 7.48
C LYS A 198 -17.45 27.10 6.83
N TRP A 199 -17.49 25.97 6.13
CA TRP A 199 -16.28 25.36 5.57
C TRP A 199 -15.53 26.32 4.63
N GLU A 200 -16.25 27.05 3.78
CA GLU A 200 -15.69 28.05 2.86
C GLU A 200 -14.92 29.16 3.60
N ASP A 201 -15.44 29.64 4.74
CA ASP A 201 -14.81 30.66 5.58
C ASP A 201 -13.61 30.12 6.34
N ALA A 202 -13.68 28.87 6.79
CA ALA A 202 -12.53 28.18 7.39
C ALA A 202 -11.38 28.09 6.38
N VAL A 203 -11.64 27.63 5.15
CA VAL A 203 -10.63 27.59 4.07
C VAL A 203 -10.06 28.97 3.76
N ARG A 204 -10.92 30.00 3.70
CA ARG A 204 -10.49 31.38 3.45
C ARG A 204 -9.53 31.87 4.52
N SER A 205 -9.89 31.72 5.79
CA SER A 205 -9.09 32.21 6.92
C SER A 205 -7.81 31.40 7.18
N GLU A 206 -7.85 30.08 6.96
CA GLU A 206 -6.72 29.20 7.25
C GLU A 206 -5.68 29.15 6.13
N ILE A 207 -6.11 29.36 4.87
CA ILE A 207 -5.25 29.16 3.69
C ILE A 207 -5.32 30.33 2.71
N LEU A 208 -6.49 30.70 2.20
CA LEU A 208 -6.55 31.61 1.05
C LEU A 208 -6.04 33.02 1.38
N THR A 209 -6.47 33.59 2.51
CA THR A 209 -6.04 34.92 2.94
C THR A 209 -4.54 34.96 3.28
N PRO A 210 -3.98 34.05 4.11
CA PRO A 210 -2.54 34.02 4.38
C PRO A 210 -1.66 33.85 3.14
N LEU A 211 -2.15 33.17 2.10
CA LEU A 211 -1.41 32.99 0.85
C LEU A 211 -1.64 34.09 -0.19
N GLY A 212 -2.61 34.98 0.03
CA GLY A 212 -3.00 36.01 -0.92
C GLY A 212 -3.72 35.46 -2.16
N MET A 213 -4.48 34.37 -2.01
CA MET A 213 -5.30 33.76 -3.08
C MET A 213 -6.70 34.42 -3.13
N SER A 214 -6.73 35.73 -3.44
CA SER A 214 -7.93 36.55 -3.29
C SER A 214 -9.01 36.32 -4.36
N SER A 215 -8.65 35.75 -5.52
CA SER A 215 -9.60 35.49 -6.61
C SER A 215 -10.33 34.16 -6.46
N THR A 216 -9.80 33.26 -5.63
CA THR A 216 -10.34 31.93 -5.39
C THR A 216 -11.73 32.01 -4.73
N SER A 217 -12.67 31.24 -5.27
CA SER A 217 -14.08 31.22 -4.88
C SER A 217 -14.60 29.77 -4.78
N PHE A 218 -15.90 29.59 -4.55
CA PHE A 218 -16.54 28.29 -4.36
C PHE A 218 -17.83 28.18 -5.18
N VAL A 219 -18.03 27.09 -5.90
CA VAL A 219 -19.24 26.86 -6.73
C VAL A 219 -20.54 26.93 -5.92
N THR A 220 -20.47 26.65 -4.62
CA THR A 220 -21.61 26.65 -3.69
C THR A 220 -22.10 28.04 -3.31
N THR A 221 -21.21 29.04 -3.34
CA THR A 221 -21.52 30.43 -2.94
C THR A 221 -21.30 31.45 -4.06
N ALA A 222 -20.72 31.04 -5.19
CA ALA A 222 -20.44 31.90 -6.31
C ALA A 222 -21.71 32.40 -7.01
N ASP A 223 -21.74 33.69 -7.31
CA ASP A 223 -22.56 34.27 -8.37
C ASP A 223 -21.79 34.19 -9.69
N PHE A 224 -22.13 33.24 -10.56
CA PHE A 224 -21.39 33.00 -11.80
C PHE A 224 -21.50 34.16 -12.80
N GLY A 225 -22.55 34.99 -12.72
CA GLY A 225 -22.76 36.10 -13.65
C GLY A 225 -21.75 37.24 -13.48
N SER A 226 -21.19 37.39 -12.28
CA SER A 226 -20.22 38.44 -11.94
C SER A 226 -18.76 37.98 -11.97
N LEU A 227 -18.51 36.69 -12.22
CA LEU A 227 -17.16 36.11 -12.17
C LEU A 227 -16.53 35.96 -13.57
N ASN A 228 -15.22 36.16 -13.67
CA ASN A 228 -14.42 35.73 -14.82
C ASN A 228 -14.21 34.21 -14.79
N VAL A 229 -15.26 33.44 -15.04
CA VAL A 229 -15.27 31.97 -14.98
C VAL A 229 -15.36 31.35 -16.39
N ALA A 230 -14.68 30.23 -16.60
CA ALA A 230 -14.79 29.48 -17.85
C ALA A 230 -16.09 28.67 -17.91
N THR A 231 -16.71 28.60 -19.09
CA THR A 231 -17.92 27.80 -19.33
C THR A 231 -17.55 26.31 -19.43
N PRO A 232 -18.25 25.40 -18.72
CA PRO A 232 -18.02 23.95 -18.83
C PRO A 232 -18.53 23.38 -20.15
N TYR A 233 -17.78 22.46 -20.78
CA TYR A 233 -18.20 21.77 -22.01
C TYR A 233 -18.04 20.24 -21.98
N PHE A 234 -18.89 19.55 -22.74
CA PHE A 234 -18.85 18.11 -22.99
C PHE A 234 -18.70 17.82 -24.47
N TYR A 235 -18.01 16.73 -24.80
CA TYR A 235 -18.06 16.19 -26.16
C TYR A 235 -19.46 15.65 -26.47
N ASP A 236 -20.02 16.14 -27.57
CA ASP A 236 -21.32 15.75 -28.09
C ASP A 236 -21.35 15.98 -29.59
N ASP A 237 -21.18 14.91 -30.38
CA ASP A 237 -21.11 14.98 -31.85
C ASP A 237 -22.40 15.49 -32.48
N ALA A 238 -23.53 15.43 -31.76
CA ALA A 238 -24.81 15.98 -32.22
C ALA A 238 -24.90 17.52 -32.03
N SER A 239 -24.04 18.10 -31.18
CA SER A 239 -24.03 19.54 -30.94
C SER A 239 -23.12 20.27 -31.95
N PRO A 240 -23.45 21.52 -32.36
CA PRO A 240 -22.59 22.31 -33.22
C PRO A 240 -21.16 22.43 -32.67
N GLY A 241 -20.16 22.13 -33.51
CA GLY A 241 -18.75 22.12 -33.09
C GLY A 241 -18.35 20.94 -32.19
N GLY A 242 -19.21 19.93 -32.04
CA GLY A 242 -18.93 18.72 -31.25
C GLY A 242 -18.93 18.95 -29.74
N LEU A 243 -19.46 20.09 -29.27
CA LEU A 243 -19.44 20.48 -27.86
C LEU A 243 -20.82 20.92 -27.36
N ARG A 244 -21.22 20.37 -26.21
CA ARG A 244 -22.42 20.77 -25.47
C ARG A 244 -22.05 21.51 -24.18
N LYS A 245 -22.67 22.67 -23.95
CA LYS A 245 -22.52 23.46 -22.72
C LYS A 245 -23.03 22.67 -21.50
N GLY A 246 -22.26 22.68 -20.41
CA GLY A 246 -22.62 22.12 -19.12
C GLY A 246 -23.41 23.09 -18.23
N SER A 247 -24.09 22.55 -17.21
CA SER A 247 -24.89 23.34 -16.26
C SER A 247 -24.12 23.65 -14.98
N PHE A 248 -24.04 24.94 -14.65
CA PHE A 248 -23.49 25.39 -13.38
C PHE A 248 -24.38 25.05 -12.18
N ASP A 249 -25.71 24.98 -12.36
CA ASP A 249 -26.63 24.61 -11.28
C ASP A 249 -26.50 23.14 -10.90
N LEU A 250 -26.27 22.27 -11.89
CA LEU A 250 -25.92 20.88 -11.64
C LEU A 250 -24.58 20.75 -10.91
N ILE A 251 -23.55 21.50 -11.33
CA ILE A 251 -22.24 21.52 -10.67
C ILE A 251 -22.40 21.99 -9.21
N ARG A 252 -23.15 23.07 -8.98
CA ARG A 252 -23.44 23.62 -7.65
C ARG A 252 -24.14 22.59 -6.78
N THR A 253 -25.18 21.93 -7.28
CA THR A 253 -25.92 20.87 -6.57
C THR A 253 -25.00 19.72 -6.21
N TRP A 254 -24.23 19.21 -7.18
CA TRP A 254 -23.34 18.07 -7.00
C TRP A 254 -22.23 18.30 -5.95
N PHE A 255 -21.79 19.56 -5.78
CA PHE A 255 -20.74 19.93 -4.85
C PHE A 255 -21.25 20.63 -3.58
N ARG A 256 -22.52 20.46 -3.21
CA ARG A 256 -23.01 20.86 -1.87
C ARG A 256 -22.27 20.17 -0.72
N ASN A 257 -21.63 19.03 -1.00
CA ASN A 257 -20.58 18.49 -0.13
C ASN A 257 -19.23 19.16 -0.42
N SER A 258 -19.16 20.49 -0.22
CA SER A 258 -18.10 21.40 -0.69
C SER A 258 -16.67 20.88 -0.63
N PRO A 259 -16.20 20.26 0.48
CA PRO A 259 -14.81 19.81 0.61
C PRO A 259 -14.39 18.73 -0.40
N SER A 260 -15.34 18.12 -1.09
CA SER A 260 -15.05 17.09 -2.09
C SER A 260 -14.71 17.66 -3.47
N GLY A 261 -15.07 18.92 -3.79
CA GLY A 261 -14.79 19.48 -5.10
C GLY A 261 -15.24 20.91 -5.45
N ALA A 262 -15.63 21.73 -4.48
CA ALA A 262 -16.30 23.01 -4.77
C ALA A 262 -15.39 24.19 -5.17
N ILE A 263 -14.06 24.09 -5.09
CA ILE A 263 -13.20 25.27 -5.31
C ILE A 263 -13.19 25.70 -6.80
N LEU A 264 -13.25 27.01 -7.00
CA LEU A 264 -12.99 27.74 -8.25
C LEU A 264 -11.70 28.53 -8.09
N THR A 265 -10.71 28.32 -8.96
CA THR A 265 -9.43 29.03 -8.89
C THR A 265 -8.77 29.15 -10.26
N ASN A 266 -7.62 29.79 -10.33
CA ASN A 266 -6.92 30.17 -11.56
C ASN A 266 -5.40 29.91 -11.44
N ALA A 267 -4.64 30.14 -12.52
CA ALA A 267 -3.19 29.91 -12.50
C ALA A 267 -2.45 30.83 -11.51
N ALA A 268 -2.84 32.11 -11.42
CA ALA A 268 -2.20 33.07 -10.52
C ALA A 268 -2.28 32.63 -9.05
N ASP A 269 -3.48 32.31 -8.55
CA ASP A 269 -3.67 31.84 -7.18
C ASP A 269 -3.03 30.47 -6.96
N MET A 270 -3.15 29.55 -7.91
CA MET A 270 -2.56 28.22 -7.76
C MET A 270 -1.03 28.23 -7.77
N SER A 271 -0.38 29.20 -8.41
CA SER A 271 1.07 29.40 -8.28
C SER A 271 1.49 29.64 -6.82
N ARG A 272 0.66 30.36 -6.04
CA ARG A 272 0.90 30.62 -4.61
C ARG A 272 0.69 29.35 -3.77
N TRP A 273 -0.32 28.55 -4.11
CA TRP A 273 -0.56 27.24 -3.49
C TRP A 273 0.60 26.26 -3.74
N LEU A 274 1.13 26.23 -4.98
CA LEU A 274 2.30 25.44 -5.33
C LEU A 274 3.53 25.89 -4.51
N LYS A 275 3.81 27.20 -4.47
CA LYS A 275 4.90 27.77 -3.66
C LYS A 275 4.77 27.43 -2.18
N PHE A 276 3.57 27.52 -1.61
CA PHE A 276 3.29 27.18 -0.21
C PHE A 276 3.71 25.75 0.16
N HIS A 277 3.43 24.78 -0.71
CA HIS A 277 3.83 23.40 -0.46
C HIS A 277 5.33 23.18 -0.63
N LEU A 278 5.92 23.74 -1.69
CA LEU A 278 7.36 23.66 -1.96
C LEU A 278 8.19 24.34 -0.86
N SER A 279 7.68 25.45 -0.30
CA SER A 279 8.26 26.18 0.82
C SER A 279 8.00 25.54 2.19
N LYS A 280 7.43 24.33 2.23
CA LYS A 280 7.14 23.57 3.47
C LYS A 280 6.19 24.31 4.41
N GLY A 281 5.18 24.95 3.84
CA GLY A 281 4.07 25.57 4.56
C GLY A 281 4.24 27.05 4.86
N LYS A 282 5.20 27.72 4.21
CA LYS A 282 5.44 29.16 4.38
C LYS A 282 4.63 29.99 3.40
N GLY A 283 4.10 31.11 3.89
CA GLY A 283 3.42 32.13 3.09
C GLY A 283 4.38 33.00 2.28
N PRO A 284 3.84 33.93 1.46
CA PRO A 284 4.63 34.83 0.62
C PRO A 284 5.60 35.74 1.40
N ASP A 285 5.27 36.09 2.64
CA ASP A 285 6.09 36.90 3.55
C ASP A 285 7.12 36.05 4.36
N GLY A 286 7.18 34.75 4.10
CA GLY A 286 8.04 33.81 4.81
C GLY A 286 7.48 33.30 6.14
N SER A 287 6.30 33.79 6.59
CA SER A 287 5.64 33.33 7.81
C SER A 287 5.18 31.88 7.68
N GLN A 288 5.15 31.14 8.79
CA GLN A 288 4.69 29.75 8.80
C GLN A 288 3.16 29.70 8.90
N VAL A 289 2.47 29.44 7.79
CA VAL A 289 1.00 29.37 7.72
C VAL A 289 0.49 28.03 8.25
N VAL A 290 1.12 26.94 7.82
CA VAL A 290 0.85 25.57 8.31
C VAL A 290 2.17 24.92 8.69
N PRO A 291 2.34 24.35 9.90
CA PRO A 291 3.60 23.74 10.29
C PRO A 291 4.04 22.65 9.31
N LYS A 292 5.34 22.59 9.01
CA LYS A 292 5.93 21.57 8.13
C LYS A 292 5.48 20.14 8.48
N SER A 293 5.45 19.79 9.77
CA SER A 293 5.04 18.46 10.23
C SER A 293 3.59 18.12 9.88
N VAL A 294 2.68 19.10 9.88
CA VAL A 294 1.28 18.91 9.50
C VAL A 294 1.16 18.62 7.99
N LEU A 295 1.92 19.33 7.16
CA LEU A 295 1.96 19.04 5.72
C LEU A 295 2.56 17.66 5.45
N GLU A 296 3.68 17.30 6.08
CA GLU A 296 4.29 15.98 5.96
C GLU A 296 3.32 14.86 6.37
N ASP A 297 2.50 15.09 7.42
CA ASP A 297 1.45 14.16 7.82
C ASP A 297 0.34 14.01 6.77
N THR A 298 0.06 15.03 5.96
CA THR A 298 -0.91 14.95 4.86
C THR A 298 -0.36 14.23 3.63
N TYR A 299 0.97 14.22 3.44
CA TYR A 299 1.61 13.51 2.33
C TYR A 299 1.95 12.06 2.65
N ARG A 300 1.89 11.67 3.93
CA ARG A 300 2.24 10.32 4.37
C ARG A 300 1.27 9.29 3.78
N PRO A 301 1.74 8.33 2.96
CA PRO A 301 0.90 7.26 2.40
C PRO A 301 0.17 6.48 3.49
N GLN A 302 -1.14 6.28 3.31
CA GLN A 302 -2.02 5.63 4.30
C GLN A 302 -2.59 4.32 3.82
N ILE A 303 -2.79 4.16 2.51
CA ILE A 303 -3.39 2.96 1.94
C ILE A 303 -2.97 2.79 0.47
N PRO A 304 -2.73 1.55 0.00
CA PRO A 304 -2.55 1.30 -1.42
C PRO A 304 -3.86 1.60 -2.16
N ALA A 305 -3.76 2.40 -3.21
CA ALA A 305 -4.82 2.89 -4.09
C ALA A 305 -4.53 2.53 -5.56
N ILE A 306 -4.09 1.29 -5.78
CA ILE A 306 -3.67 0.74 -7.06
C ILE A 306 -4.86 0.70 -8.04
N SER A 307 -4.69 1.33 -9.20
CA SER A 307 -5.62 1.27 -10.32
C SER A 307 -4.99 0.50 -11.48
N GLY A 308 -5.68 -0.51 -12.00
CA GLY A 308 -5.23 -1.25 -13.18
C GLY A 308 -5.23 -0.41 -14.48
N GLN A 309 -5.86 0.77 -14.48
CA GLN A 309 -5.97 1.61 -15.67
C GLN A 309 -4.63 2.07 -16.23
N ASP A 310 -3.59 2.15 -15.38
CA ASP A 310 -2.28 2.73 -15.71
C ASP A 310 -1.15 1.71 -15.71
N ALA A 311 -1.48 0.42 -15.59
CA ALA A 311 -0.47 -0.65 -15.57
C ALA A 311 0.42 -0.65 -16.83
N TYR A 312 -0.05 -0.11 -17.95
CA TYR A 312 0.73 0.01 -19.18
C TYR A 312 1.84 1.07 -19.11
N LEU A 313 1.67 2.14 -18.32
CA LEU A 313 2.67 3.20 -18.08
C LEU A 313 3.80 2.76 -17.15
N LYS A 314 3.75 1.50 -16.72
CA LYS A 314 4.80 0.86 -15.93
C LYS A 314 5.65 -0.09 -16.80
N ARG A 315 5.27 -0.34 -18.05
CA ARG A 315 5.98 -1.28 -18.94
C ARG A 315 7.24 -0.61 -19.51
N PRO A 316 8.32 -1.34 -19.80
CA PRO A 316 9.49 -0.74 -20.46
C PRO A 316 9.25 -0.24 -21.87
N THR A 317 8.19 -0.70 -22.52
CA THR A 317 7.75 -0.13 -23.80
C THR A 317 7.37 1.34 -23.65
N THR A 318 6.98 1.80 -22.46
CA THR A 318 6.74 3.23 -22.21
C THR A 318 8.04 3.93 -21.81
N PRO A 319 8.42 5.06 -22.44
CA PRO A 319 9.73 5.70 -22.21
C PRO A 319 9.97 6.25 -20.79
N VAL A 320 8.94 6.29 -19.95
CA VAL A 320 8.98 6.82 -18.59
C VAL A 320 8.25 5.92 -17.62
N THR A 321 8.69 5.93 -16.36
CA THR A 321 7.96 5.33 -15.26
C THR A 321 6.96 6.32 -14.68
N PHE A 322 5.68 5.93 -14.61
CA PHE A 322 4.65 6.71 -13.93
C PHE A 322 3.81 5.83 -13.01
N ASP A 323 3.73 6.22 -11.73
CA ASP A 323 2.91 5.56 -10.73
C ASP A 323 2.32 6.56 -9.73
N TYR A 324 1.14 6.25 -9.20
CA TYR A 324 0.54 6.94 -8.06
C TYR A 324 -0.30 5.95 -7.23
N ALA A 325 0.35 4.83 -6.90
CA ALA A 325 -0.21 3.63 -6.29
C ALA A 325 -0.76 3.82 -4.88
N GLU A 326 -0.56 4.97 -4.25
CA GLU A 326 -0.88 5.22 -2.85
C GLU A 326 -1.77 6.46 -2.68
N TYR A 327 -2.49 6.52 -1.56
CA TYR A 327 -3.29 7.69 -1.17
C TYR A 327 -2.92 8.16 0.24
N ALA A 328 -2.87 9.48 0.42
CA ALA A 328 -2.45 10.17 1.63
C ALA A 328 -3.29 11.43 1.82
N CYS A 329 -4.26 11.45 2.74
CA CYS A 329 -4.98 12.66 3.18
C CYS A 329 -5.23 13.74 2.09
N GLY A 330 -6.03 13.47 1.07
CA GLY A 330 -6.28 14.44 -0.03
C GLY A 330 -5.29 14.41 -1.20
N TRP A 331 -4.26 13.57 -1.11
CA TRP A 331 -3.21 13.41 -2.09
C TRP A 331 -3.07 11.97 -2.57
N ARG A 332 -2.50 11.83 -3.76
CA ARG A 332 -1.90 10.60 -4.27
C ARG A 332 -0.39 10.76 -4.27
N THR A 333 0.31 9.69 -3.97
CA THR A 333 1.78 9.64 -3.96
C THR A 333 2.25 8.54 -4.89
N GLY A 334 3.41 8.76 -5.50
CA GLY A 334 4.07 7.79 -6.37
C GLY A 334 5.27 8.41 -7.06
N PHE A 335 5.49 8.09 -8.34
CA PHE A 335 6.71 8.44 -9.05
C PHE A 335 6.47 8.89 -10.49
N TYR A 336 7.29 9.81 -10.97
CA TYR A 336 7.43 10.15 -12.38
C TYR A 336 8.92 10.21 -12.75
N ARG A 337 9.37 9.43 -13.75
CA ARG A 337 10.80 9.25 -14.07
C ARG A 337 11.64 8.92 -12.82
N GLY A 338 11.10 8.08 -11.93
CA GLY A 338 11.72 7.75 -10.64
C GLY A 338 11.61 8.82 -9.55
N TYR A 339 11.35 10.09 -9.88
CA TYR A 339 11.19 11.13 -8.86
C TYR A 339 9.87 10.99 -8.09
N PRO A 340 9.88 11.08 -6.74
CA PRO A 340 8.66 11.08 -5.95
C PRO A 340 7.76 12.27 -6.30
N ILE A 341 6.49 11.99 -6.59
CA ILE A 341 5.47 13.01 -6.84
C ILE A 341 4.39 12.99 -5.76
N ILE A 342 3.88 14.18 -5.45
CA ILE A 342 2.64 14.39 -4.72
C ILE A 342 1.66 14.99 -5.71
N THR A 343 0.54 14.33 -5.96
CA THR A 343 -0.40 14.74 -7.00
C THR A 343 -1.83 14.53 -6.59
N HIS A 344 -2.74 15.30 -7.17
CA HIS A 344 -4.14 14.94 -7.19
C HIS A 344 -4.73 15.37 -8.54
N THR A 345 -5.90 14.82 -8.89
CA THR A 345 -6.61 15.21 -10.12
C THR A 345 -8.05 15.55 -9.83
N GLY A 346 -8.69 16.34 -10.69
CA GLY A 346 -10.10 16.68 -10.59
C GLY A 346 -10.84 16.37 -11.88
N THR A 347 -12.11 16.01 -11.74
CA THR A 347 -13.05 15.88 -12.86
C THR A 347 -14.42 16.26 -12.36
N SER A 348 -15.07 17.19 -13.04
CA SER A 348 -16.46 17.59 -12.82
C SER A 348 -17.19 17.67 -14.16
N TRP A 349 -18.40 18.21 -14.15
CA TRP A 349 -19.21 18.38 -15.35
C TRP A 349 -18.59 19.47 -16.23
N GLY A 350 -17.77 19.04 -17.19
CA GLY A 350 -17.12 19.93 -18.16
C GLY A 350 -15.82 20.59 -17.68
N PHE A 351 -15.17 20.06 -16.64
CA PHE A 351 -13.81 20.44 -16.26
C PHE A 351 -12.93 19.24 -15.94
N SER A 352 -11.64 19.37 -16.25
CA SER A 352 -10.60 18.41 -15.89
C SER A 352 -9.36 19.14 -15.40
N SER A 353 -8.84 18.74 -14.24
CA SER A 353 -7.75 19.43 -13.57
C SER A 353 -6.67 18.47 -13.08
N MET A 354 -5.44 18.99 -12.96
CA MET A 354 -4.30 18.26 -12.46
C MET A 354 -3.36 19.18 -11.70
N LEU A 355 -2.83 18.67 -10.59
CA LEU A 355 -1.74 19.29 -9.85
C LEU A 355 -0.69 18.23 -9.53
N VAL A 356 0.58 18.58 -9.72
CA VAL A 356 1.73 17.76 -9.37
C VAL A 356 2.78 18.62 -8.68
N LEU A 357 3.29 18.12 -7.55
CA LEU A 357 4.48 18.61 -6.89
C LEU A 357 5.59 17.58 -7.07
N LEU A 358 6.79 18.07 -7.35
CA LEU A 358 8.03 17.31 -7.46
C LEU A 358 9.06 17.91 -6.48
N PRO A 359 8.90 17.70 -5.16
CA PRO A 359 9.67 18.43 -4.15
C PRO A 359 11.19 18.25 -4.26
N ALA A 360 11.64 17.10 -4.79
CA ALA A 360 13.06 16.81 -4.99
C ALA A 360 13.74 17.71 -6.04
N LYS A 361 12.95 18.40 -6.87
CA LYS A 361 13.40 19.31 -7.92
C LYS A 361 12.85 20.73 -7.74
N ASP A 362 12.20 20.98 -6.61
CA ASP A 362 11.48 22.23 -6.34
C ASP A 362 10.52 22.68 -7.47
N ILE A 363 9.85 21.71 -8.10
CA ILE A 363 8.90 21.95 -9.20
C ILE A 363 7.46 21.73 -8.75
N GLY A 364 6.58 22.64 -9.14
CA GLY A 364 5.13 22.52 -9.00
C GLY A 364 4.43 22.84 -10.32
N VAL A 365 3.48 22.01 -10.74
CA VAL A 365 2.70 22.20 -11.96
C VAL A 365 1.22 22.08 -11.64
N TYR A 366 0.44 23.03 -12.12
CA TYR A 366 -1.02 23.00 -12.08
C TYR A 366 -1.58 23.38 -13.45
N PHE A 367 -2.56 22.63 -13.93
CA PHE A 367 -3.37 23.06 -15.05
C PHE A 367 -4.80 22.54 -14.94
N THR A 368 -5.71 23.24 -15.61
CA THR A 368 -7.12 22.84 -15.72
C THR A 368 -7.70 23.34 -17.03
N PHE A 369 -8.64 22.58 -17.59
CA PHE A 369 -9.32 22.90 -18.85
C PHE A 369 -10.82 22.64 -18.77
N ASN A 370 -11.59 23.36 -19.60
CA ASN A 370 -13.05 23.40 -19.58
C ASN A 370 -13.71 22.34 -20.48
N THR A 371 -13.18 21.11 -20.44
CA THR A 371 -13.81 19.95 -21.08
C THR A 371 -13.63 18.71 -20.23
N ARG A 372 -14.63 17.82 -20.25
CA ARG A 372 -14.51 16.51 -19.58
C ARG A 372 -13.79 15.52 -20.48
N GLU A 373 -12.59 15.10 -20.07
CA GLU A 373 -11.84 14.11 -20.84
C GLU A 373 -12.30 12.66 -20.62
N SER A 374 -11.92 11.78 -21.55
CA SER A 374 -12.08 10.33 -21.43
C SER A 374 -10.83 9.65 -20.85
N GLY A 375 -11.00 8.85 -19.79
CA GLY A 375 -9.95 7.94 -19.29
C GLY A 375 -8.73 8.59 -18.64
N ARG A 376 -8.77 9.90 -18.33
CA ARG A 376 -7.65 10.70 -17.77
C ARG A 376 -6.42 10.76 -18.68
N LEU A 377 -6.59 10.54 -19.98
CA LEU A 377 -5.49 10.41 -20.92
C LEU A 377 -4.83 11.75 -21.22
N THR A 378 -5.63 12.78 -21.46
CA THR A 378 -5.17 14.13 -21.81
C THR A 378 -4.36 14.74 -20.67
N ARG A 379 -4.88 14.71 -19.44
CA ARG A 379 -4.15 15.27 -18.29
C ARG A 379 -2.81 14.55 -18.07
N ARG A 380 -2.75 13.23 -18.28
CA ARG A 380 -1.48 12.49 -18.16
C ARG A 380 -0.48 12.87 -19.24
N ALA A 381 -0.92 12.96 -20.49
CA ALA A 381 -0.06 13.36 -21.59
C ALA A 381 0.51 14.77 -21.39
N LEU A 382 -0.34 15.73 -21.01
CA LEU A 382 0.07 17.09 -20.68
C LEU A 382 1.04 17.15 -19.50
N MET A 383 0.72 16.46 -18.40
CA MET A 383 1.60 16.38 -17.24
C MET A 383 2.98 15.85 -17.62
N SER A 384 3.05 14.72 -18.34
CA SER A 384 4.31 14.11 -18.72
C SER A 384 5.16 15.04 -19.59
N PHE A 385 4.54 15.66 -20.60
CA PHE A 385 5.22 16.61 -21.47
C PHE A 385 5.73 17.85 -20.72
N ILE A 386 4.87 18.48 -19.89
CA ILE A 386 5.22 19.70 -19.14
C ILE A 386 6.33 19.40 -18.13
N LEU A 387 6.22 18.30 -17.37
CA LEU A 387 7.25 17.94 -16.40
C LEU A 387 8.59 17.68 -17.08
N ASP A 388 8.62 16.96 -18.21
CA ASP A 388 9.86 16.73 -18.94
C ASP A 388 10.49 18.03 -19.40
N ALA A 389 9.70 18.93 -20.00
CA ALA A 389 10.19 20.24 -20.43
C ALA A 389 10.76 21.07 -19.26
N VAL A 390 10.07 21.12 -18.12
CA VAL A 390 10.46 21.91 -16.94
C VAL A 390 11.67 21.32 -16.21
N MET A 391 11.80 19.98 -16.23
CA MET A 391 12.98 19.27 -15.73
C MET A 391 14.18 19.35 -16.68
N GLU A 392 14.02 19.97 -17.86
CA GLU A 392 15.03 20.01 -18.93
C GLU A 392 15.40 18.62 -19.48
N GLU A 393 14.47 17.67 -19.37
CA GLU A 393 14.55 16.35 -19.97
C GLU A 393 14.02 16.40 -21.41
N THR A 394 14.45 15.46 -22.26
CA THR A 394 13.83 15.34 -23.59
C THR A 394 12.40 14.78 -23.44
N PRO A 395 11.36 15.55 -23.84
CA PRO A 395 9.99 15.07 -23.72
C PRO A 395 9.74 13.86 -24.62
N TRP A 396 9.20 12.78 -24.06
CA TRP A 396 8.84 11.59 -24.84
C TRP A 396 7.49 11.74 -25.56
N LEU A 397 6.74 12.79 -25.22
CA LEU A 397 5.55 13.25 -25.93
C LEU A 397 5.83 14.59 -26.60
N ASN A 398 5.08 14.93 -27.64
CA ASN A 398 5.16 16.20 -28.35
C ASN A 398 3.78 16.60 -28.91
N ALA A 399 3.71 17.74 -29.60
CA ALA A 399 2.48 18.26 -30.19
C ALA A 399 1.70 17.23 -31.04
N SER A 400 2.38 16.32 -31.75
CA SER A 400 1.74 15.29 -32.58
C SER A 400 1.33 14.06 -31.78
N SER A 401 2.21 13.56 -30.90
CA SER A 401 1.95 12.30 -30.17
C SER A 401 0.96 12.47 -29.01
N ILE A 402 0.82 13.67 -28.43
CA ILE A 402 -0.21 13.94 -27.41
C ILE A 402 -1.61 13.71 -27.98
N CYS A 403 -1.86 14.12 -29.23
CA CYS A 403 -3.16 13.99 -29.88
C CYS A 403 -3.62 12.54 -30.06
N SER A 404 -2.67 11.59 -30.16
CA SER A 404 -2.93 10.16 -30.37
C SER A 404 -2.70 9.29 -29.13
N PHE A 405 -2.17 9.85 -28.04
CA PHE A 405 -1.94 9.14 -26.78
C PHE A 405 -3.23 8.42 -26.29
N PRO A 406 -3.21 7.13 -25.90
CA PRO A 406 -2.06 6.31 -25.52
C PRO A 406 -1.51 5.39 -26.62
N SER A 407 -1.77 5.67 -27.90
CA SER A 407 -1.06 5.00 -29.00
C SER A 407 0.45 5.29 -28.93
N PRO A 408 1.35 4.34 -29.28
CA PRO A 408 1.07 2.95 -29.69
C PRO A 408 0.90 1.96 -28.52
N PHE A 409 1.00 2.41 -27.28
CA PHE A 409 1.06 1.53 -26.10
C PHE A 409 -0.24 0.77 -25.83
N ARG A 410 -1.39 1.36 -26.18
CA ARG A 410 -2.70 0.68 -26.17
C ARG A 410 -3.72 1.42 -27.06
N PRO A 411 -4.75 0.73 -27.56
CA PRO A 411 -5.85 1.40 -28.25
C PRO A 411 -6.63 2.31 -27.31
N ARG A 412 -7.18 3.41 -27.84
CA ARG A 412 -8.17 4.22 -27.11
C ARG A 412 -9.44 3.38 -26.92
N PRO A 413 -10.05 3.36 -25.72
CA PRO A 413 -11.31 2.66 -25.54
C PRO A 413 -12.39 3.29 -26.42
N THR A 414 -12.98 2.51 -27.34
CA THR A 414 -14.18 2.90 -28.08
C THR A 414 -15.39 2.53 -27.23
N LYS A 415 -16.00 3.51 -26.56
CA LYS A 415 -17.34 3.29 -25.98
C LYS A 415 -18.37 3.63 -27.05
N ALA A 416 -18.99 2.61 -27.64
CA ALA A 416 -20.28 2.80 -28.26
C ALA A 416 -21.33 2.89 -27.13
N PRO A 417 -22.15 3.94 -27.04
CA PRO A 417 -23.39 3.85 -26.28
C PRO A 417 -24.27 2.82 -26.99
N THR A 418 -24.58 1.70 -26.33
CA THR A 418 -25.65 0.83 -26.80
C THR A 418 -26.97 1.56 -26.56
N THR A 419 -27.57 2.08 -27.63
CA THR A 419 -28.96 2.52 -27.62
C THR A 419 -29.84 1.29 -27.43
N LYS A 420 -30.25 0.99 -26.20
CA LYS A 420 -31.31 0.02 -25.97
C LYS A 420 -32.59 0.51 -26.65
N VAL A 421 -33.19 -0.37 -27.46
CA VAL A 421 -34.54 -0.19 -27.99
C VAL A 421 -35.52 -0.38 -26.83
N PRO A 422 -36.48 0.52 -26.61
CA PRO A 422 -37.50 0.33 -25.59
C PRO A 422 -38.23 -1.01 -25.74
N GLY A 423 -38.43 -1.72 -24.63
CA GLY A 423 -39.31 -2.88 -24.57
C GLY A 423 -40.78 -2.47 -24.38
N THR A 424 -41.62 -3.44 -24.01
CA THR A 424 -43.00 -3.19 -23.58
C THR A 424 -43.10 -3.45 -22.08
N ALA A 425 -43.76 -2.56 -21.34
CA ALA A 425 -43.96 -2.74 -19.91
C ALA A 425 -44.82 -4.00 -19.65
N THR A 426 -44.47 -4.76 -18.61
CA THR A 426 -45.18 -5.99 -18.24
C THR A 426 -46.48 -5.75 -17.46
N ARG A 427 -46.74 -4.50 -17.07
CA ARG A 427 -47.93 -4.03 -16.34
C ARG A 427 -48.32 -2.63 -16.85
N PRO A 428 -49.55 -2.16 -16.58
CA PRO A 428 -49.91 -0.75 -16.80
C PRO A 428 -48.92 0.17 -16.07
N LEU A 429 -48.48 1.24 -16.75
CA LEU A 429 -47.42 2.13 -16.27
C LEU A 429 -47.77 2.80 -14.92
N GLU A 430 -49.05 3.03 -14.69
CA GLU A 430 -49.63 3.60 -13.48
C GLU A 430 -49.30 2.76 -12.24
N SER A 431 -49.12 1.44 -12.41
CA SER A 431 -48.75 0.51 -11.33
C SER A 431 -47.41 0.86 -10.68
N TYR A 432 -46.50 1.50 -11.43
CA TYR A 432 -45.16 1.86 -10.96
C TYR A 432 -45.09 3.28 -10.36
N THR A 433 -46.14 4.08 -10.52
CA THR A 433 -46.17 5.47 -10.05
C THR A 433 -46.23 5.60 -8.52
N GLY A 434 -45.78 6.73 -7.98
CA GLY A 434 -45.83 7.05 -6.56
C GLY A 434 -44.56 7.71 -6.04
N VAL A 435 -44.60 8.06 -4.76
CA VAL A 435 -43.43 8.55 -4.01
C VAL A 435 -42.77 7.37 -3.32
N TYR A 436 -41.47 7.19 -3.53
CA TYR A 436 -40.67 6.14 -2.91
C TYR A 436 -39.57 6.76 -2.05
N GLU A 437 -39.37 6.24 -0.84
CA GLU A 437 -38.45 6.80 0.15
C GLU A 437 -37.37 5.80 0.55
N HIS A 438 -36.15 6.33 0.77
CA HIS A 438 -35.03 5.62 1.35
C HIS A 438 -34.40 6.48 2.47
N PRO A 439 -34.06 5.94 3.66
CA PRO A 439 -33.55 6.72 4.79
C PRO A 439 -32.32 7.60 4.46
N LEU A 440 -31.36 7.05 3.71
CA LEU A 440 -30.20 7.78 3.21
C LEU A 440 -30.53 8.69 2.00
N PHE A 441 -31.17 8.13 0.96
CA PHE A 441 -31.34 8.79 -0.33
C PHE A 441 -32.52 9.79 -0.38
N GLY A 442 -33.37 9.85 0.64
CA GLY A 442 -34.57 10.68 0.60
C GLY A 442 -35.62 10.11 -0.34
N LYS A 443 -36.40 10.99 -0.99
CA LYS A 443 -37.54 10.62 -1.83
C LYS A 443 -37.22 10.68 -3.32
N ILE A 444 -37.78 9.75 -4.08
CA ILE A 444 -37.92 9.83 -5.53
C ILE A 444 -39.41 9.81 -5.87
N THR A 445 -39.81 10.60 -6.87
CA THR A 445 -41.20 10.65 -7.34
C THR A 445 -41.25 10.09 -8.75
N ILE A 446 -42.14 9.12 -8.97
CA ILE A 446 -42.37 8.49 -10.26
C ILE A 446 -43.79 8.81 -10.69
N ALA A 447 -43.93 9.43 -11.86
CA ALA A 447 -45.21 9.85 -12.42
C ALA A 447 -45.35 9.35 -13.85
N HIS A 448 -46.59 9.30 -14.33
CA HIS A 448 -46.95 8.94 -15.70
C HIS A 448 -48.01 9.92 -16.18
N ASN A 449 -47.93 10.30 -17.45
CA ASN A 449 -48.94 11.10 -18.14
C ASN A 449 -49.61 10.19 -19.18
N ASP A 450 -50.94 10.23 -19.29
CA ASP A 450 -51.74 9.25 -20.02
C ASP A 450 -51.32 9.08 -21.49
N THR A 451 -50.68 10.08 -22.09
CA THR A 451 -50.20 10.06 -23.48
C THR A 451 -48.82 9.45 -23.67
N ASP A 452 -48.05 9.25 -22.60
CA ASP A 452 -46.64 8.88 -22.68
C ASP A 452 -46.44 7.35 -22.65
N THR A 453 -45.45 6.88 -23.44
CA THR A 453 -45.00 5.47 -23.44
C THR A 453 -43.89 5.20 -22.41
N PHE A 454 -43.59 6.17 -21.55
CA PHE A 454 -42.52 6.15 -20.56
C PHE A 454 -43.01 6.74 -19.24
N LEU A 455 -42.34 6.40 -18.14
CA LEU A 455 -42.55 7.07 -16.84
C LEU A 455 -41.62 8.29 -16.73
N THR A 456 -41.95 9.25 -15.89
CA THR A 456 -41.03 10.30 -15.46
C THR A 456 -40.56 10.03 -14.04
N MET A 457 -39.29 10.30 -13.77
CA MET A 457 -38.71 10.24 -12.42
C MET A 457 -38.12 11.59 -12.05
N ALA A 458 -38.44 12.07 -10.85
CA ALA A 458 -37.83 13.22 -10.22
C ALA A 458 -37.04 12.82 -8.97
N TYR A 459 -35.83 13.35 -8.86
CA TYR A 459 -34.97 13.24 -7.68
C TYR A 459 -34.21 14.56 -7.55
N GLY A 460 -34.30 15.21 -6.39
CA GLY A 460 -33.78 16.58 -6.20
C GLY A 460 -34.42 17.63 -7.12
N ALA A 461 -33.82 18.82 -7.17
CA ALA A 461 -34.42 20.01 -7.78
C ALA A 461 -34.16 20.04 -9.27
N VAL A 462 -32.97 19.63 -9.68
CA VAL A 462 -32.45 19.85 -11.04
C VAL A 462 -32.41 18.60 -11.90
N THR A 463 -32.71 17.41 -11.36
CA THR A 463 -32.60 16.15 -12.12
C THR A 463 -33.92 15.45 -12.39
N ARG A 464 -34.19 15.18 -13.68
CA ARG A 464 -35.41 14.53 -14.20
C ARG A 464 -35.03 13.48 -15.23
N TRP A 465 -35.76 12.37 -15.29
CA TRP A 465 -35.53 11.29 -16.26
C TRP A 465 -36.82 10.80 -16.88
N ARG A 466 -36.75 10.40 -18.14
CA ARG A 466 -37.74 9.53 -18.81
C ARG A 466 -37.31 8.08 -18.67
N LEU A 467 -38.14 7.25 -18.05
CA LEU A 467 -37.90 5.84 -17.82
C LEU A 467 -38.67 4.99 -18.83
N TYR A 468 -37.94 4.23 -19.62
CA TYR A 468 -38.46 3.32 -20.62
C TYR A 468 -38.38 1.88 -20.10
N PRO A 469 -39.40 1.05 -20.36
CA PRO A 469 -39.37 -0.35 -19.99
C PRO A 469 -38.26 -1.09 -20.77
N ASP A 470 -37.58 -2.01 -20.09
CA ASP A 470 -36.67 -2.99 -20.69
C ASP A 470 -37.47 -4.22 -21.15
N ALA A 471 -36.87 -5.09 -21.97
CA ALA A 471 -37.52 -6.33 -22.43
C ALA A 471 -37.74 -7.36 -21.29
N SER A 472 -37.12 -7.15 -20.13
CA SER A 472 -37.26 -7.97 -18.92
C SER A 472 -38.36 -7.43 -17.99
N THR A 473 -39.09 -8.33 -17.31
CA THR A 473 -40.20 -8.02 -16.39
C THR A 473 -39.83 -6.99 -15.31
N ASP A 474 -40.64 -5.92 -15.19
CA ASP A 474 -40.56 -4.88 -14.15
C ASP A 474 -39.19 -4.15 -14.05
N VAL A 475 -38.43 -4.10 -15.15
CA VAL A 475 -37.15 -3.38 -15.25
C VAL A 475 -37.26 -2.20 -16.21
N PHE A 476 -36.65 -1.07 -15.84
CA PHE A 476 -36.63 0.16 -16.62
C PHE A 476 -35.20 0.70 -16.77
N TYR A 477 -34.98 1.44 -17.85
CA TYR A 477 -33.80 2.29 -18.04
C TYR A 477 -34.22 3.75 -18.23
N GLY A 478 -33.42 4.68 -17.73
CA GLY A 478 -33.74 6.11 -17.74
C GLY A 478 -32.83 6.91 -18.67
N ARG A 479 -33.42 7.80 -19.46
CA ARG A 479 -32.72 8.88 -20.17
C ARG A 479 -32.95 10.18 -19.41
N GLY A 480 -31.87 10.86 -19.02
CA GLY A 480 -31.98 12.14 -18.31
C GLY A 480 -32.43 13.27 -19.24
N ASP A 481 -33.28 14.15 -18.72
CA ASP A 481 -33.73 15.36 -19.40
C ASP A 481 -33.00 16.60 -18.87
N GLY A 482 -32.95 17.66 -19.68
CA GLY A 482 -32.28 18.91 -19.33
C GLY A 482 -30.85 18.67 -18.87
N ASP A 483 -30.55 19.04 -17.62
CA ASP A 483 -29.23 18.89 -16.99
C ASP A 483 -28.86 17.44 -16.63
N ALA A 484 -29.86 16.55 -16.47
CA ALA A 484 -29.64 15.15 -16.12
C ALA A 484 -29.17 14.30 -17.31
N TRP A 485 -29.10 14.84 -18.53
CA TRP A 485 -28.76 14.10 -19.76
C TRP A 485 -27.51 13.21 -19.65
N SER A 486 -26.52 13.65 -18.86
CA SER A 486 -25.26 12.95 -18.65
C SER A 486 -25.30 11.82 -17.61
N PHE A 487 -26.48 11.55 -17.04
CA PHE A 487 -26.74 10.54 -16.02
C PHE A 487 -27.80 9.54 -16.47
N PRO A 488 -27.47 8.56 -17.31
CA PRO A 488 -28.42 7.50 -17.65
C PRO A 488 -28.71 6.63 -16.42
N ILE A 489 -29.94 6.16 -16.27
CA ILE A 489 -30.33 5.14 -15.28
C ILE A 489 -30.39 3.79 -15.97
N SER A 490 -29.87 2.76 -15.32
CA SER A 490 -29.87 1.39 -15.84
C SER A 490 -30.24 0.39 -14.76
N GLY A 491 -31.01 -0.64 -15.15
CA GLY A 491 -31.41 -1.74 -14.29
C GLY A 491 -32.35 -1.34 -13.15
N MET A 492 -33.13 -0.26 -13.31
CA MET A 492 -34.08 0.16 -12.28
C MET A 492 -35.18 -0.89 -12.17
N THR A 493 -35.28 -1.56 -11.02
CA THR A 493 -36.10 -2.77 -10.87
C THR A 493 -37.20 -2.52 -9.85
N PHE A 494 -38.45 -2.75 -10.24
CA PHE A 494 -39.61 -2.65 -9.37
C PHE A 494 -40.01 -4.01 -8.82
N LYS A 495 -40.36 -4.08 -7.53
CA LYS A 495 -40.74 -5.34 -6.87
C LYS A 495 -41.85 -5.14 -5.84
N SER A 496 -42.55 -6.23 -5.54
CA SER A 496 -43.27 -6.38 -4.29
C SER A 496 -42.38 -7.05 -3.24
N ILE A 497 -42.12 -6.37 -2.13
CA ILE A 497 -41.35 -6.89 -0.99
C ILE A 497 -42.19 -6.98 0.31
N TYR A 498 -43.38 -6.39 0.36
CA TYR A 498 -44.23 -6.38 1.56
C TYR A 498 -45.59 -7.09 1.41
N ASN A 499 -46.06 -7.40 0.19
CA ASN A 499 -47.37 -8.04 0.01
C ASN A 499 -47.30 -9.25 -0.92
N LYS A 500 -48.13 -10.26 -0.64
CA LYS A 500 -48.28 -11.44 -1.50
C LYS A 500 -49.18 -11.18 -2.72
N ALA A 501 -49.90 -10.06 -2.72
CA ALA A 501 -50.77 -9.63 -3.82
C ALA A 501 -50.00 -9.24 -5.09
N GLY A 502 -48.70 -8.96 -4.98
CA GLY A 502 -47.83 -8.69 -6.12
C GLY A 502 -47.82 -7.22 -6.55
N ASP A 503 -48.34 -6.29 -5.74
CA ASP A 503 -48.32 -4.86 -6.05
C ASP A 503 -46.92 -4.27 -5.89
N ILE A 504 -46.58 -3.34 -6.78
CA ILE A 504 -45.30 -2.65 -6.73
C ILE A 504 -45.27 -1.71 -5.52
N ASN A 505 -44.41 -2.04 -4.55
CA ASN A 505 -44.21 -1.28 -3.32
C ASN A 505 -42.73 -0.93 -3.06
N SER A 506 -41.83 -1.31 -3.97
CA SER A 506 -40.42 -0.97 -3.88
C SER A 506 -39.78 -0.80 -5.24
N VAL A 507 -38.70 -0.02 -5.27
CA VAL A 507 -37.86 0.16 -6.45
C VAL A 507 -36.39 0.20 -6.08
N THR A 508 -35.59 -0.63 -6.74
CA THR A 508 -34.14 -0.68 -6.59
C THR A 508 -33.48 0.08 -7.74
N VAL A 509 -32.49 0.94 -7.43
CA VAL A 509 -31.81 1.79 -8.43
C VAL A 509 -30.30 1.48 -8.45
N PRO A 510 -29.82 0.45 -9.17
CA PRO A 510 -28.41 0.04 -9.18
C PRO A 510 -27.43 1.12 -9.65
N THR A 511 -27.89 2.06 -10.46
CA THR A 511 -27.07 3.19 -10.92
C THR A 511 -26.69 4.12 -9.76
N PHE A 512 -27.44 4.13 -8.65
CA PHE A 512 -27.15 4.97 -7.50
C PHE A 512 -25.93 4.48 -6.72
N GLU A 513 -25.76 3.16 -6.59
CA GLU A 513 -24.57 2.48 -6.07
C GLU A 513 -24.55 1.03 -6.56
N ALA A 514 -23.59 0.68 -7.42
CA ALA A 514 -23.60 -0.60 -8.13
C ALA A 514 -23.29 -1.80 -7.22
N ARG A 515 -22.46 -1.60 -6.18
CA ARG A 515 -22.10 -2.67 -5.23
C ARG A 515 -23.15 -2.91 -4.16
N ASP A 516 -24.00 -1.92 -3.94
CA ASP A 516 -25.04 -1.95 -2.93
C ASP A 516 -26.24 -1.10 -3.38
N PRO A 517 -27.03 -1.60 -4.35
CA PRO A 517 -28.13 -0.86 -4.94
C PRO A 517 -29.18 -0.40 -3.90
N PRO A 518 -29.44 0.90 -3.74
CA PRO A 518 -30.46 1.36 -2.82
C PRO A 518 -31.85 0.93 -3.29
N THR A 519 -32.66 0.48 -2.32
CA THR A 519 -34.07 0.11 -2.53
C THR A 519 -34.97 1.10 -1.80
N PHE A 520 -35.76 1.85 -2.57
CA PHE A 520 -36.73 2.80 -2.07
C PHE A 520 -38.07 2.09 -1.86
N VAL A 521 -38.80 2.49 -0.82
CA VAL A 521 -40.10 1.90 -0.46
C VAL A 521 -41.20 2.92 -0.73
N LYS A 522 -42.28 2.49 -1.38
CA LYS A 522 -43.43 3.34 -1.71
C LYS A 522 -44.08 3.85 -0.42
N GLU A 523 -44.42 5.14 -0.38
CA GLU A 523 -45.11 5.73 0.78
C GLU A 523 -46.41 4.98 1.08
N GLY A 524 -46.69 4.77 2.37
CA GLY A 524 -47.84 3.98 2.83
C GLY A 524 -47.68 2.45 2.72
N ALA A 525 -46.61 1.93 2.10
CA ALA A 525 -46.43 0.48 1.94
C ALA A 525 -45.74 -0.23 3.11
N ARG A 526 -45.10 0.51 4.04
CA ARG A 526 -44.53 -0.09 5.25
C ARG A 526 -45.68 -0.49 6.19
N PRO A 527 -45.77 -1.75 6.63
CA PRO A 527 -46.76 -2.14 7.63
C PRO A 527 -46.56 -1.32 8.90
N THR A 528 -47.65 -0.83 9.48
CA THR A 528 -47.64 -0.12 10.77
C THR A 528 -47.03 -1.06 11.83
N PRO A 529 -46.08 -0.62 12.68
CA PRO A 529 -45.60 -1.47 13.76
C PRO A 529 -46.77 -1.73 14.70
N THR A 530 -47.35 -2.93 14.65
CA THR A 530 -48.30 -3.35 15.68
C THR A 530 -47.51 -3.52 16.98
N SER A 531 -47.85 -2.71 17.97
CA SER A 531 -47.36 -2.81 19.34
C SER A 531 -47.83 -4.13 19.95
N SER A 532 -46.99 -5.17 19.91
CA SER A 532 -46.92 -6.29 20.87
C SER A 532 -45.99 -7.38 20.36
N PHE A 533 -44.82 -7.52 20.98
CA PHE A 533 -44.11 -8.79 21.17
C PHE A 533 -43.23 -8.53 22.40
N GLY A 534 -43.49 -9.06 23.61
CA GLY A 534 -44.08 -10.36 23.89
C GLY A 534 -43.10 -11.41 23.40
N GLY A 535 -42.15 -11.79 24.26
CA GLY A 535 -41.04 -12.65 23.86
C GLY A 535 -41.50 -13.98 23.31
N GLU A 536 -40.98 -14.35 22.14
CA GLU A 536 -40.87 -15.74 21.70
C GLU A 536 -39.74 -15.84 20.68
N GLY A 537 -38.98 -16.93 20.78
CA GLY A 537 -37.66 -17.10 20.19
C GLY A 537 -37.63 -17.18 18.67
N LEU A 538 -36.49 -16.78 18.11
CA LEU A 538 -36.07 -17.12 16.75
C LEU A 538 -36.14 -18.64 16.53
N PRO A 539 -36.89 -19.13 15.54
CA PRO A 539 -36.77 -20.53 15.13
C PRO A 539 -35.48 -20.69 14.32
N ARG A 540 -34.56 -21.50 14.85
CA ARG A 540 -33.63 -22.28 14.04
C ARG A 540 -34.39 -23.47 13.44
N THR A 541 -34.44 -23.57 12.12
CA THR A 541 -34.57 -24.83 11.38
C THR A 541 -33.70 -24.67 10.13
N GLN A 542 -32.47 -25.16 10.15
CA GLN A 542 -32.02 -26.53 9.86
C GLN A 542 -32.21 -26.99 8.41
N ALA A 543 -31.09 -27.48 7.91
CA ALA A 543 -30.85 -28.03 6.59
C ALA A 543 -31.36 -29.47 6.46
N ALA A 544 -31.54 -29.85 5.19
CA ALA A 544 -31.41 -31.19 4.61
C ALA A 544 -32.46 -32.26 4.96
N VAL A 545 -33.21 -32.69 3.93
CA VAL A 545 -33.36 -34.12 3.63
C VAL A 545 -33.09 -34.34 2.15
N PHE A 546 -32.27 -35.36 1.91
CA PHE A 546 -31.60 -35.77 0.71
C PHE A 546 -32.21 -37.12 0.27
N LEU A 547 -32.22 -37.36 -1.04
CA LEU A 547 -32.12 -38.65 -1.74
C LEU A 547 -33.32 -39.62 -1.83
N VAL A 548 -33.50 -40.15 -3.04
CA VAL A 548 -33.56 -41.58 -3.49
C VAL A 548 -34.11 -41.53 -4.93
N MET A 549 -33.53 -42.08 -6.01
CA MET A 549 -32.75 -43.31 -6.29
C MET A 549 -32.06 -43.07 -7.67
N VAL A 550 -30.73 -43.13 -7.87
CA VAL A 550 -29.85 -44.28 -8.21
C VAL A 550 -30.40 -45.27 -9.26
N PHE A 551 -29.79 -45.26 -10.46
CA PHE A 551 -29.49 -46.33 -11.47
C PHE A 551 -29.04 -45.51 -12.72
N ASP A 552 -27.85 -45.61 -13.34
CA ASP A 552 -27.02 -46.74 -13.72
C ASP A 552 -25.54 -46.34 -13.88
N LEU A 553 -24.65 -47.27 -13.54
CA LEU A 553 -23.26 -47.32 -13.97
C LEU A 553 -22.97 -48.76 -14.42
N LEU A 554 -22.33 -48.89 -15.59
CA LEU A 554 -21.65 -50.07 -16.16
C LEU A 554 -22.53 -51.14 -16.85
N THR A 555 -22.33 -51.33 -18.16
CA THR A 555 -21.58 -52.49 -18.70
C THR A 555 -21.51 -52.51 -20.25
N PHE A 556 -20.29 -52.74 -20.75
CA PHE A 556 -19.91 -53.65 -21.84
C PHE A 556 -20.23 -53.38 -23.34
N ALA A 557 -19.14 -53.17 -24.09
CA ALA A 557 -18.60 -54.13 -25.06
C ALA A 557 -19.14 -54.23 -26.52
N PHE A 558 -18.20 -53.95 -27.42
CA PHE A 558 -17.89 -54.66 -28.69
C PHE A 558 -18.81 -54.50 -29.92
N PHE A 559 -18.25 -53.84 -30.94
CA PHE A 559 -17.90 -54.52 -32.20
C PHE A 559 -16.49 -54.08 -32.65
N CYS A 560 -15.59 -55.06 -32.72
CA CYS A 560 -14.31 -55.09 -33.46
C CYS A 560 -14.59 -55.52 -34.92
N PRO A 561 -13.60 -55.67 -35.85
CA PRO A 561 -12.12 -55.71 -35.69
C PRO A 561 -11.38 -54.79 -36.71
N GLY A 562 -10.09 -54.43 -36.64
CA GLY A 562 -8.88 -55.13 -36.18
C GLY A 562 -8.13 -55.72 -37.38
N TYR A 563 -6.87 -55.32 -37.67
CA TYR A 563 -5.76 -56.21 -38.12
C TYR A 563 -4.38 -55.49 -38.26
N ILE A 564 -3.48 -55.78 -37.31
CA ILE A 564 -2.05 -56.16 -37.34
C ILE A 564 -1.03 -55.55 -38.34
N ALA A 565 -0.06 -54.85 -37.73
CA ALA A 565 1.42 -54.85 -37.81
C ALA A 565 2.27 -55.55 -38.94
N LEU A 566 3.39 -54.85 -39.22
CA LEU A 566 4.80 -55.28 -39.49
C LEU A 566 5.40 -55.32 -40.94
N LYS A 567 6.50 -54.54 -41.07
CA LYS A 567 7.81 -54.75 -41.76
C LYS A 567 8.04 -54.51 -43.28
N LEU A 568 9.01 -53.59 -43.50
CA LEU A 568 10.20 -53.59 -44.39
C LEU A 568 10.09 -53.43 -45.92
N ALA A 569 10.71 -52.32 -46.37
CA ALA A 569 11.72 -52.15 -47.42
C ALA A 569 11.38 -52.28 -48.93
N ALA A 570 11.51 -51.15 -49.65
CA ALA A 570 12.16 -50.98 -50.97
C ALA A 570 12.23 -49.47 -51.32
N MET A 571 13.36 -48.79 -51.10
CA MET A 571 14.38 -48.39 -52.10
C MET A 571 13.97 -47.28 -53.12
N SER A 572 14.48 -46.05 -52.84
CA SER A 572 15.13 -45.03 -53.71
C SER A 572 14.34 -44.12 -54.69
N PRO A 573 14.83 -42.87 -55.00
CA PRO A 573 15.62 -41.90 -54.20
C PRO A 573 15.16 -40.41 -54.44
N PRO A 574 15.98 -39.33 -54.32
CA PRO A 574 15.68 -38.23 -53.38
C PRO A 574 15.53 -36.83 -54.03
N THR A 575 14.81 -35.91 -53.38
CA THR A 575 14.96 -34.46 -53.64
C THR A 575 15.35 -33.71 -52.37
N LYS A 576 16.54 -33.09 -52.49
CA LYS A 576 17.33 -32.13 -51.70
C LYS A 576 16.65 -31.14 -50.70
N THR A 577 15.53 -31.44 -50.04
CA THR A 577 14.88 -30.47 -49.13
C THR A 577 14.96 -30.81 -47.64
N ALA A 578 15.37 -32.02 -47.26
CA ALA A 578 15.41 -32.44 -45.85
C ALA A 578 16.64 -31.93 -45.07
N VAL A 579 17.78 -31.72 -45.73
CA VAL A 579 19.03 -31.29 -45.05
C VAL A 579 18.97 -29.81 -44.62
N VAL A 580 18.20 -28.97 -45.31
CA VAL A 580 18.08 -27.55 -44.94
C VAL A 580 17.20 -27.36 -43.70
N LEU A 581 16.14 -28.17 -43.52
CA LEU A 581 15.29 -28.10 -42.33
C LEU A 581 16.00 -28.63 -41.08
N GLU A 582 16.74 -29.74 -41.18
CA GLU A 582 17.51 -30.25 -40.04
C GLU A 582 18.69 -29.33 -39.69
N ALA A 583 19.39 -28.78 -40.70
CA ALA A 583 20.44 -27.80 -40.46
C ALA A 583 19.90 -26.49 -39.86
N MET A 584 18.74 -26.00 -40.28
CA MET A 584 18.11 -24.82 -39.68
C MET A 584 17.62 -25.10 -38.24
N LEU A 585 17.10 -26.29 -37.97
CA LEU A 585 16.68 -26.68 -36.62
C LEU A 585 17.89 -26.82 -35.67
N VAL A 586 18.99 -27.40 -36.16
CA VAL A 586 20.27 -27.49 -35.42
C VAL A 586 20.91 -26.11 -35.25
N LEU A 587 20.82 -25.22 -36.24
CA LEU A 587 21.30 -23.84 -36.11
C LEU A 587 20.46 -23.03 -35.12
N LEU A 588 19.13 -23.20 -35.10
CA LEU A 588 18.24 -22.57 -34.12
C LEU A 588 18.49 -23.07 -32.68
N VAL A 589 18.69 -24.38 -32.51
CA VAL A 589 19.06 -24.97 -31.20
C VAL A 589 20.47 -24.54 -30.77
N ALA A 590 21.42 -24.43 -31.70
CA ALA A 590 22.77 -23.93 -31.42
C ALA A 590 22.81 -22.42 -31.11
N LEU A 591 21.96 -21.61 -31.77
CA LEU A 591 21.81 -20.18 -31.50
C LEU A 591 21.16 -19.92 -30.13
N GLN A 592 20.16 -20.73 -29.74
CA GLN A 592 19.57 -20.67 -28.40
C GLN A 592 20.56 -21.16 -27.32
N GLY A 593 21.35 -22.20 -27.60
CA GLY A 593 22.41 -22.67 -26.69
C GLY A 593 23.59 -21.71 -26.54
N GLY A 594 23.90 -20.91 -27.57
CA GLY A 594 24.95 -19.88 -27.54
C GLY A 594 24.61 -18.66 -26.67
N GLN A 595 23.35 -18.21 -26.68
CA GLN A 595 22.89 -17.13 -25.81
C GLN A 595 22.82 -17.53 -24.33
N ALA A 596 22.32 -18.73 -24.03
CA ALA A 596 22.27 -19.25 -22.65
C ALA A 596 23.67 -19.40 -22.03
N ARG A 597 24.65 -19.87 -22.81
CA ARG A 597 26.07 -19.93 -22.38
C ARG A 597 26.67 -18.55 -22.08
N GLY A 598 26.24 -17.50 -22.79
CA GLY A 598 26.72 -16.13 -22.58
C GLY A 598 26.23 -15.52 -21.25
N MET A 599 24.94 -15.69 -20.93
CA MET A 599 24.34 -15.21 -19.69
C MET A 599 24.93 -15.90 -18.46
N GLU A 600 24.99 -17.23 -18.49
CA GLU A 600 25.51 -18.03 -17.37
C GLU A 600 26.98 -17.70 -17.06
N GLY A 601 27.83 -17.58 -18.09
CA GLY A 601 29.23 -17.22 -17.92
C GLY A 601 29.45 -15.81 -17.35
N ALA A 602 28.62 -14.83 -17.74
CA ALA A 602 28.66 -13.48 -17.19
C ALA A 602 28.24 -13.46 -15.70
N ILE A 603 27.23 -14.26 -15.35
CA ILE A 603 26.78 -14.43 -13.96
C ILE A 603 27.87 -15.09 -13.12
N ASP A 604 28.46 -16.20 -13.61
CA ASP A 604 29.52 -16.92 -12.91
C ASP A 604 30.72 -16.00 -12.62
N THR A 605 31.15 -15.22 -13.62
CA THR A 605 32.26 -14.27 -13.47
C THR A 605 31.97 -13.20 -12.40
N THR A 606 30.78 -12.61 -12.46
CA THR A 606 30.40 -11.52 -11.55
C THR A 606 30.17 -12.01 -10.12
N LEU A 607 29.58 -13.21 -9.94
CA LEU A 607 29.41 -13.81 -8.62
C LEU A 607 30.76 -14.15 -7.99
N ASN A 608 31.69 -14.76 -8.72
CA ASN A 608 33.03 -15.05 -8.20
C ASN A 608 33.78 -13.78 -7.79
N ALA A 609 33.71 -12.71 -8.59
CA ALA A 609 34.26 -11.41 -8.23
C ALA A 609 33.62 -10.85 -6.94
N THR A 610 32.30 -10.97 -6.82
CA THR A 610 31.53 -10.50 -5.65
C THR A 610 31.94 -11.26 -4.38
N LEU A 611 32.07 -12.60 -4.45
CA LEU A 611 32.50 -13.41 -3.32
C LEU A 611 33.89 -12.98 -2.82
N ALA A 612 34.82 -12.77 -3.74
CA ALA A 612 36.18 -12.35 -3.42
C ALA A 612 36.22 -10.94 -2.80
N CYS A 613 35.63 -9.94 -3.45
CA CYS A 613 35.78 -8.55 -3.02
C CYS A 613 34.95 -8.19 -1.78
N LEU A 614 33.88 -8.93 -1.50
CA LEU A 614 33.04 -8.75 -0.30
C LEU A 614 33.33 -9.77 0.80
N ASN A 615 34.38 -10.60 0.64
CA ASN A 615 34.76 -11.65 1.59
C ASN A 615 33.56 -12.53 2.01
N ILE A 616 32.78 -13.00 1.02
CA ILE A 616 31.65 -13.90 1.22
C ILE A 616 32.14 -15.34 0.96
N PRO A 617 32.07 -16.26 1.93
CA PRO A 617 32.60 -17.61 1.75
C PRO A 617 31.88 -18.41 0.67
N GLY A 618 30.55 -18.41 0.68
CA GLY A 618 29.76 -19.23 -0.24
C GLY A 618 28.34 -18.73 -0.47
N LEU A 619 27.81 -19.06 -1.66
CA LEU A 619 26.51 -18.63 -2.15
C LEU A 619 25.85 -19.75 -2.99
N THR A 620 24.53 -19.85 -2.95
CA THR A 620 23.77 -20.67 -3.92
C THR A 620 22.77 -19.80 -4.70
N LEU A 621 22.54 -20.15 -5.97
CA LEU A 621 21.68 -19.42 -6.91
C LEU A 621 20.76 -20.38 -7.67
N ALA A 622 19.48 -20.03 -7.75
CA ALA A 622 18.51 -20.59 -8.67
C ALA A 622 17.91 -19.48 -9.55
N VAL A 623 17.85 -19.72 -10.85
CA VAL A 623 17.16 -18.85 -11.82
C VAL A 623 16.21 -19.72 -12.64
N VAL A 624 14.95 -19.33 -12.69
CA VAL A 624 13.90 -19.90 -13.53
C VAL A 624 13.49 -18.85 -14.55
N LYS A 625 13.37 -19.24 -15.81
CA LYS A 625 12.93 -18.39 -16.91
C LYS A 625 12.12 -19.22 -17.89
N ASP A 626 10.96 -18.70 -18.30
CA ASP A 626 10.08 -19.33 -19.30
C ASP A 626 9.73 -20.79 -18.94
N GLY A 627 9.40 -21.02 -17.67
CA GLY A 627 9.09 -22.34 -17.10
C GLY A 627 10.30 -23.26 -16.83
N GLU A 628 11.50 -22.90 -17.29
CA GLU A 628 12.70 -23.75 -17.22
C GLU A 628 13.70 -23.29 -16.16
N VAL A 629 14.42 -24.25 -15.57
CA VAL A 629 15.50 -23.96 -14.62
C VAL A 629 16.78 -23.68 -15.42
N VAL A 630 17.10 -22.40 -15.61
CA VAL A 630 18.27 -21.99 -16.40
C VAL A 630 19.56 -21.98 -15.58
N ILE A 631 19.49 -21.75 -14.27
CA ILE A 631 20.64 -21.87 -13.36
C ILE A 631 20.20 -22.55 -12.06
N SER A 632 20.99 -23.52 -11.58
CA SER A 632 20.89 -24.10 -10.24
C SER A 632 22.29 -24.51 -9.77
N LYS A 633 22.98 -23.63 -9.06
CA LYS A 633 24.42 -23.76 -8.74
C LYS A 633 24.78 -23.32 -7.33
N GLY A 634 25.95 -23.78 -6.89
CA GLY A 634 26.67 -23.31 -5.70
C GLY A 634 28.01 -22.68 -6.09
N TYR A 635 28.45 -21.69 -5.32
CA TYR A 635 29.67 -20.91 -5.52
C TYR A 635 30.42 -20.79 -4.20
N GLY A 636 31.75 -20.81 -4.25
CA GLY A 636 32.60 -20.71 -3.08
C GLY A 636 32.54 -21.94 -2.16
N VAL A 637 32.78 -21.74 -0.87
CA VAL A 637 32.89 -22.79 0.14
C VAL A 637 31.81 -22.68 1.21
N LYS A 638 31.28 -23.81 1.64
CA LYS A 638 30.24 -23.86 2.68
C LYS A 638 30.82 -23.65 4.09
N ASP A 639 32.13 -23.88 4.26
CA ASP A 639 32.88 -23.61 5.49
C ASP A 639 34.33 -23.21 5.14
N VAL A 640 34.80 -22.12 5.74
CA VAL A 640 36.14 -21.58 5.48
C VAL A 640 37.26 -22.44 6.06
N VAL A 641 36.96 -23.35 6.99
CA VAL A 641 37.94 -24.27 7.60
C VAL A 641 38.08 -25.53 6.76
N SER A 642 37.00 -26.29 6.56
CA SER A 642 37.03 -27.53 5.75
C SER A 642 37.24 -27.28 4.25
N LYS A 643 36.95 -26.06 3.77
CA LYS A 643 37.01 -25.67 2.34
C LYS A 643 36.08 -26.49 1.42
N GLU A 644 35.11 -27.19 1.98
CA GLU A 644 34.15 -27.95 1.18
C GLU A 644 33.31 -27.02 0.29
N PRO A 645 33.08 -27.36 -0.99
CA PRO A 645 32.40 -26.50 -1.92
C PRO A 645 30.91 -26.36 -1.59
N VAL A 646 30.33 -25.21 -1.92
CA VAL A 646 28.86 -25.07 -1.99
C VAL A 646 28.37 -25.77 -3.25
N THR A 647 27.35 -26.60 -3.11
CA THR A 647 26.63 -27.25 -4.23
C THR A 647 25.21 -26.68 -4.35
N ASN A 648 24.50 -27.01 -5.42
CA ASN A 648 23.09 -26.64 -5.57
C ASN A 648 22.14 -27.32 -4.57
N THR A 649 22.62 -28.31 -3.80
CA THR A 649 21.88 -29.00 -2.73
C THR A 649 22.33 -28.59 -1.32
N THR A 650 23.38 -27.78 -1.19
CA THR A 650 23.86 -27.28 0.11
C THR A 650 22.80 -26.39 0.76
N LEU A 651 22.44 -26.71 2.00
CA LEU A 651 21.38 -26.03 2.75
C LEU A 651 21.87 -24.74 3.39
N PHE A 652 21.03 -23.72 3.32
CA PHE A 652 21.23 -22.43 3.98
C PHE A 652 19.95 -22.05 4.73
N ASN A 653 20.09 -21.37 5.88
CA ASN A 653 18.93 -20.79 6.53
C ASN A 653 18.46 -19.56 5.76
N ILE A 654 17.23 -19.60 5.26
CA ILE A 654 16.65 -18.50 4.48
C ILE A 654 16.00 -17.43 5.34
N ALA A 655 16.04 -17.59 6.67
CA ALA A 655 15.55 -16.61 7.63
C ALA A 655 14.14 -16.14 7.24
N SER A 656 13.88 -14.82 7.29
CA SER A 656 12.56 -14.23 7.08
C SER A 656 11.90 -14.51 5.72
N LEU A 657 12.61 -15.04 4.72
CA LEU A 657 12.00 -15.53 3.48
C LEU A 657 11.01 -16.70 3.74
N THR A 658 11.19 -17.40 4.87
CA THR A 658 10.24 -18.39 5.42
C THR A 658 8.80 -17.87 5.51
N LYS A 659 8.61 -16.55 5.70
CA LYS A 659 7.29 -15.93 5.81
C LYS A 659 6.42 -16.13 4.58
N ALA A 660 7.02 -16.21 3.39
CA ALA A 660 6.32 -16.53 2.15
C ALA A 660 5.69 -17.92 2.18
N PHE A 661 6.39 -18.91 2.74
CA PHE A 661 5.86 -20.26 2.95
C PHE A 661 4.75 -20.26 3.99
N ALA A 662 4.98 -19.62 5.15
CA ALA A 662 3.99 -19.52 6.21
C ALA A 662 2.68 -18.88 5.73
N ALA A 663 2.76 -17.80 4.96
CA ALA A 663 1.60 -17.12 4.39
C ALA A 663 0.85 -17.99 3.38
N THR A 664 1.58 -18.67 2.48
CA THR A 664 0.98 -19.56 1.47
C THR A 664 0.26 -20.74 2.12
N VAL A 665 0.90 -21.39 3.09
CA VAL A 665 0.35 -22.54 3.82
C VAL A 665 -0.91 -22.13 4.59
N LEU A 666 -0.84 -21.07 5.40
CA LEU A 666 -1.99 -20.64 6.20
C LEU A 666 -3.17 -20.23 5.31
N ALA A 667 -2.92 -19.48 4.23
CA ALA A 667 -3.98 -19.08 3.30
C ALA A 667 -4.63 -20.29 2.62
N ASN A 668 -3.85 -21.30 2.22
CA ASN A 668 -4.39 -22.53 1.64
C ASN A 668 -5.20 -23.34 2.66
N VAL A 669 -4.72 -23.48 3.89
CA VAL A 669 -5.41 -24.18 4.98
C VAL A 669 -6.74 -23.52 5.32
N ILE A 670 -6.76 -22.19 5.45
CA ILE A 670 -8.00 -21.41 5.68
C ILE A 670 -9.00 -21.68 4.55
N LYS A 671 -8.54 -21.65 3.29
CA LYS A 671 -9.40 -21.93 2.14
C LYS A 671 -9.95 -23.36 2.15
N LYS A 672 -9.13 -24.37 2.46
CA LYS A 672 -9.54 -25.78 2.58
C LYS A 672 -10.56 -25.99 3.71
N LYS A 673 -10.49 -25.19 4.77
CA LYS A 673 -11.46 -25.16 5.88
C LYS A 673 -12.70 -24.32 5.59
N SER A 674 -12.85 -23.80 4.36
CA SER A 674 -13.97 -22.95 3.95
C SER A 674 -14.13 -21.66 4.77
N TYR A 675 -13.06 -21.19 5.39
CA TYR A 675 -13.00 -19.88 6.04
C TYR A 675 -12.55 -18.80 5.05
N ASP A 676 -12.82 -17.54 5.39
CA ASP A 676 -12.25 -16.37 4.70
C ASP A 676 -11.03 -15.86 5.50
N ILE A 677 -9.95 -15.54 4.80
CA ILE A 677 -8.73 -14.96 5.39
C ILE A 677 -8.98 -13.56 5.98
N ASP A 678 -10.05 -12.89 5.55
CA ASP A 678 -10.52 -11.60 6.05
C ASP A 678 -11.56 -11.74 7.19
N SER A 679 -11.93 -12.96 7.60
CA SER A 679 -12.74 -13.20 8.81
C SER A 679 -11.90 -13.05 10.09
N PRO A 680 -12.49 -12.55 11.20
CA PRO A 680 -11.79 -12.51 12.48
C PRO A 680 -11.40 -13.92 12.95
N LEU A 681 -10.19 -14.06 13.49
CA LEU A 681 -9.65 -15.37 13.89
C LEU A 681 -10.55 -16.09 14.91
N THR A 682 -11.16 -15.34 15.83
CA THR A 682 -12.06 -15.87 16.87
C THR A 682 -13.38 -16.43 16.32
N THR A 683 -13.68 -16.21 15.03
CA THR A 683 -14.82 -16.86 14.35
C THR A 683 -14.50 -18.28 13.90
N PHE A 684 -13.22 -18.67 13.85
CA PHE A 684 -12.83 -20.04 13.54
C PHE A 684 -13.04 -20.89 14.79
N GLY A 685 -13.69 -22.05 14.64
CA GLY A 685 -14.11 -22.89 15.78
C GLY A 685 -12.95 -23.24 16.72
N GLU A 686 -11.77 -23.47 16.15
CA GLU A 686 -10.54 -23.90 16.83
C GLU A 686 -9.80 -22.76 17.56
N LEU A 687 -10.24 -21.50 17.44
CA LEU A 687 -9.53 -20.30 17.89
C LEU A 687 -10.39 -19.33 18.73
N LYS A 688 -11.57 -19.77 19.18
CA LYS A 688 -12.51 -18.93 19.96
C LYS A 688 -11.92 -18.42 21.28
N ASP A 689 -10.90 -19.11 21.78
CA ASP A 689 -10.19 -18.84 23.03
C ASP A 689 -9.06 -17.79 22.88
N LEU A 690 -8.72 -17.37 21.66
CA LEU A 690 -7.70 -16.34 21.45
C LEU A 690 -8.13 -15.01 22.07
N LYS A 691 -7.27 -14.46 22.95
CA LYS A 691 -7.49 -13.18 23.61
C LYS A 691 -6.29 -12.26 23.40
N PHE A 692 -6.53 -11.15 22.71
CA PHE A 692 -5.54 -10.09 22.53
C PHE A 692 -5.63 -9.07 23.67
N VAL A 693 -4.70 -8.11 23.70
CA VAL A 693 -4.60 -7.07 24.75
C VAL A 693 -5.86 -6.23 24.95
N ASN A 694 -6.75 -6.16 23.95
CA ASN A 694 -8.03 -5.48 24.06
C ASN A 694 -9.11 -6.12 23.17
N ASP A 695 -10.37 -5.72 23.40
CA ASP A 695 -11.54 -6.29 22.73
C ASP A 695 -11.57 -5.98 21.23
N LEU A 696 -11.04 -4.82 20.81
CA LEU A 696 -10.92 -4.47 19.39
C LEU A 696 -10.07 -5.50 18.65
N LEU A 697 -8.88 -5.81 19.15
CA LEU A 697 -8.01 -6.79 18.51
C LEU A 697 -8.58 -8.20 18.61
N THR A 698 -9.16 -8.57 19.76
CA THR A 698 -9.80 -9.88 19.96
C THR A 698 -10.96 -10.11 18.99
N SER A 699 -11.74 -9.06 18.70
CA SER A 699 -12.95 -9.19 17.87
C SER A 699 -12.68 -9.06 16.36
N TYR A 700 -11.57 -8.44 15.95
CA TYR A 700 -11.38 -8.02 14.55
C TYR A 700 -10.04 -8.38 13.91
N VAL A 701 -9.06 -8.96 14.64
CA VAL A 701 -7.82 -9.45 14.02
C VAL A 701 -8.12 -10.65 13.12
N THR A 702 -7.60 -10.58 11.89
CA THR A 702 -7.74 -11.61 10.85
C THR A 702 -6.39 -12.25 10.54
N ALA A 703 -6.40 -13.39 9.84
CA ALA A 703 -5.16 -14.01 9.35
C ALA A 703 -4.38 -13.04 8.43
N ARG A 704 -5.10 -12.25 7.61
CA ARG A 704 -4.47 -11.22 6.76
C ARG A 704 -3.73 -10.16 7.56
N ASP A 705 -4.23 -9.77 8.73
CA ASP A 705 -3.58 -8.77 9.58
C ASP A 705 -2.24 -9.28 10.13
N LEU A 706 -2.18 -10.56 10.51
CA LEU A 706 -0.96 -11.21 10.97
C LEU A 706 0.09 -11.24 9.86
N LEU A 707 -0.31 -11.73 8.68
CA LEU A 707 0.59 -11.95 7.55
C LEU A 707 1.06 -10.65 6.89
N SER A 708 0.38 -9.53 7.14
CA SER A 708 0.68 -8.22 6.53
C SER A 708 1.27 -7.19 7.50
N HIS A 709 1.68 -7.60 8.71
CA HIS A 709 2.32 -6.74 9.72
C HIS A 709 1.52 -5.48 10.09
N ARG A 710 0.21 -5.62 10.27
CA ARG A 710 -0.69 -4.47 10.51
C ARG A 710 -1.56 -4.57 11.76
N THR A 711 -1.17 -5.41 12.72
CA THR A 711 -1.87 -5.51 14.02
C THR A 711 -1.62 -4.28 14.90
N GLY A 712 -0.48 -3.61 14.73
CA GLY A 712 -0.07 -2.47 15.57
C GLY A 712 0.51 -2.86 16.92
N LEU A 713 0.60 -4.17 17.22
CA LEU A 713 1.23 -4.69 18.43
C LEU A 713 2.74 -4.50 18.39
N ALA A 714 3.30 -4.15 19.55
CA ALA A 714 4.74 -4.07 19.76
C ALA A 714 5.45 -5.37 19.33
N THR A 715 6.69 -5.22 18.86
CA THR A 715 7.36 -6.32 18.16
C THR A 715 7.92 -7.34 19.15
N TYR A 716 8.47 -6.86 20.27
CA TYR A 716 9.05 -7.66 21.36
C TYR A 716 9.89 -8.83 20.85
N ASN A 717 10.80 -8.55 19.91
CA ASN A 717 11.56 -9.59 19.24
C ASN A 717 12.43 -10.43 20.18
N SER A 718 12.83 -9.87 21.33
CA SER A 718 13.66 -10.56 22.32
C SER A 718 12.93 -11.64 23.12
N ILE A 719 11.60 -11.79 23.01
CA ILE A 719 10.92 -12.96 23.60
C ILE A 719 11.43 -14.28 23.00
N ARG A 720 12.04 -14.22 21.81
CA ARG A 720 12.60 -15.36 21.06
C ARG A 720 13.89 -15.91 21.63
N LEU A 721 14.42 -15.29 22.68
CA LEU A 721 15.52 -15.83 23.46
C LEU A 721 15.03 -16.67 24.66
N GLN A 722 13.72 -16.72 24.95
CA GLN A 722 13.18 -17.55 26.04
C GLN A 722 13.33 -19.04 25.75
N ASP A 723 13.63 -19.79 26.82
CA ASP A 723 13.78 -21.24 26.73
C ASP A 723 12.48 -21.97 26.48
N GLU A 724 11.41 -21.52 27.12
CA GLU A 724 10.09 -22.14 26.97
C GLU A 724 9.34 -21.68 25.71
N LEU A 725 9.86 -20.79 24.86
CA LEU A 725 9.07 -20.25 23.75
C LEU A 725 8.58 -21.35 22.79
N SER A 726 7.26 -21.44 22.63
CA SER A 726 6.57 -22.25 21.63
C SER A 726 5.51 -21.42 20.88
N LEU A 727 4.99 -21.94 19.77
CA LEU A 727 3.90 -21.27 19.03
C LEU A 727 2.63 -21.10 19.89
N GLU A 728 2.33 -22.11 20.72
CA GLU A 728 1.24 -22.06 21.71
C GLU A 728 1.45 -20.98 22.76
N ILE A 729 2.67 -20.84 23.29
CA ILE A 729 2.99 -19.80 24.28
C ILE A 729 2.87 -18.39 23.69
N ILE A 730 3.20 -18.22 22.40
CA ILE A 730 2.93 -16.94 21.71
C ILE A 730 1.43 -16.65 21.69
N GLY A 731 0.61 -17.65 21.38
CA GLY A 731 -0.85 -17.54 21.37
C GLY A 731 -1.45 -17.21 22.74
N SER A 732 -0.94 -17.81 23.83
CA SER A 732 -1.45 -17.57 25.18
C SER A 732 -1.00 -16.24 25.79
N LYS A 733 0.10 -15.66 25.30
CA LYS A 733 0.65 -14.39 25.80
C LYS A 733 0.18 -13.13 25.05
N LEU A 734 -0.73 -13.25 24.07
CA LEU A 734 -1.19 -12.12 23.26
C LEU A 734 -1.79 -10.96 24.07
N GLN A 735 -2.39 -11.25 25.22
CA GLN A 735 -2.95 -10.24 26.13
C GLN A 735 -1.89 -9.35 26.81
N TYR A 736 -0.62 -9.77 26.82
CA TYR A 736 0.48 -9.02 27.41
C TYR A 736 1.25 -8.16 26.41
N PHE A 737 0.81 -8.11 25.14
CA PHE A 737 1.43 -7.24 24.15
C PHE A 737 0.87 -5.83 24.21
N ASN A 738 1.70 -4.78 24.31
CA ASN A 738 1.19 -3.42 24.14
C ASN A 738 0.95 -3.06 22.67
N THR A 739 0.10 -2.06 22.45
CA THR A 739 -0.14 -1.47 21.13
C THR A 739 0.85 -0.32 20.88
N THR A 740 1.72 -0.45 19.88
CA THR A 740 2.58 0.65 19.41
C THR A 740 1.84 1.60 18.48
N TYR A 741 0.92 1.07 17.67
CA TYR A 741 0.10 1.85 16.75
C TYR A 741 -1.35 1.37 16.79
N PRO A 742 -2.34 2.25 16.51
CA PRO A 742 -3.72 1.82 16.38
C PRO A 742 -3.88 0.76 15.28
N PHE A 743 -4.85 -0.14 15.46
CA PHE A 743 -5.08 -1.29 14.60
C PHE A 743 -5.20 -0.89 13.11
N ARG A 744 -4.47 -1.59 12.23
CA ARG A 744 -4.39 -1.41 10.77
C ARG A 744 -3.86 -0.06 10.26
N THR A 745 -3.35 0.82 11.13
CA THR A 745 -2.95 2.18 10.71
C THR A 745 -1.54 2.28 10.15
N ARG A 746 -0.62 1.40 10.57
CA ARG A 746 0.80 1.45 10.19
C ARG A 746 1.40 0.06 10.03
N TYR A 747 2.34 -0.05 9.10
CA TYR A 747 3.20 -1.23 8.95
C TYR A 747 4.16 -1.31 10.13
N LEU A 748 4.17 -2.45 10.82
CA LEU A 748 5.07 -2.74 11.93
C LEU A 748 5.52 -4.19 11.84
N TYR A 749 6.71 -4.41 11.27
CA TYR A 749 7.26 -5.75 11.06
C TYR A 749 7.35 -6.53 12.37
N ASN A 750 6.61 -7.63 12.47
CA ASN A 750 6.44 -8.36 13.71
C ASN A 750 6.59 -9.88 13.49
N ASN A 751 7.70 -10.45 13.99
CA ASN A 751 7.99 -11.88 13.87
C ASN A 751 7.07 -12.73 14.75
N ASN A 752 6.57 -12.18 15.87
CA ASN A 752 5.69 -12.91 16.78
C ASN A 752 4.30 -13.11 16.17
N MET A 753 3.83 -12.20 15.31
CA MET A 753 2.59 -12.40 14.54
C MET A 753 2.71 -13.53 13.51
N TYR A 754 3.92 -13.80 13.00
CA TYR A 754 4.17 -15.00 12.21
C TYR A 754 4.23 -16.26 13.06
N GLY A 755 4.76 -16.18 14.28
CA GLY A 755 4.62 -17.26 15.27
C GLY A 755 3.15 -17.60 15.52
N LEU A 756 2.31 -16.59 15.73
CA LEU A 756 0.86 -16.77 15.86
C LEU A 756 0.23 -17.37 14.59
N ALA A 757 0.64 -16.95 13.38
CA ALA A 757 0.18 -17.55 12.13
C ALA A 757 0.52 -19.07 12.05
N GLY A 758 1.68 -19.46 12.60
CA GLY A 758 2.03 -20.87 12.79
C GLY A 758 1.08 -21.57 13.76
N HIS A 759 0.88 -21.01 14.95
CA HIS A 759 -0.04 -21.56 15.94
C HIS A 759 -1.45 -21.75 15.37
N VAL A 760 -1.96 -20.76 14.63
CA VAL A 760 -3.24 -20.86 13.92
C VAL A 760 -3.23 -22.02 12.92
N THR A 761 -2.14 -22.19 12.17
CA THR A 761 -1.99 -23.33 11.24
C THR A 761 -2.02 -24.67 12.00
N GLU A 762 -1.34 -24.77 13.14
CA GLU A 762 -1.34 -25.99 13.96
C GLU A 762 -2.74 -26.31 14.50
N ARG A 763 -3.47 -25.30 14.99
CA ARG A 763 -4.84 -25.44 15.49
C ARG A 763 -5.82 -25.90 14.41
N LEU A 764 -5.71 -25.34 13.19
CA LEU A 764 -6.59 -25.70 12.08
C LEU A 764 -6.28 -27.08 11.49
N THR A 765 -5.02 -27.49 11.47
CA THR A 765 -4.58 -28.74 10.82
C THR A 765 -4.44 -29.92 11.78
N GLY A 766 -4.25 -29.67 13.08
CA GLY A 766 -3.85 -30.68 14.07
C GLY A 766 -2.40 -31.16 13.94
N LYS A 767 -1.59 -30.53 13.07
CA LYS A 767 -0.19 -30.91 12.81
C LYS A 767 0.75 -29.86 13.37
N LYS A 768 2.00 -30.24 13.65
CA LYS A 768 3.07 -29.25 13.87
C LYS A 768 3.29 -28.43 12.61
N TRP A 769 3.71 -27.18 12.78
CA TRP A 769 3.85 -26.27 11.64
C TRP A 769 4.78 -26.80 10.55
N GLU A 770 5.91 -27.41 10.93
CA GLU A 770 6.86 -28.04 10.01
C GLU A 770 6.21 -29.15 9.15
N ASP A 771 5.33 -29.96 9.75
CA ASP A 771 4.60 -31.04 9.06
C ASP A 771 3.48 -30.49 8.16
N ALA A 772 2.83 -29.40 8.59
CA ALA A 772 1.88 -28.69 7.74
C ALA A 772 2.57 -28.13 6.49
N VAL A 773 3.73 -27.46 6.63
CA VAL A 773 4.51 -26.99 5.47
C VAL A 773 4.95 -28.14 4.57
N ARG A 774 5.40 -29.25 5.16
CA ARG A 774 5.83 -30.43 4.41
C ARG A 774 4.68 -31.00 3.57
N SER A 775 3.53 -31.23 4.17
CA SER A 775 2.38 -31.84 3.48
C SER A 775 1.66 -30.91 2.51
N GLU A 776 1.60 -29.61 2.81
CA GLU A 776 0.89 -28.63 1.96
C GLU A 776 1.73 -28.15 0.78
N ILE A 777 3.07 -28.11 0.91
CA ILE A 777 3.96 -27.49 -0.08
C ILE A 777 5.14 -28.39 -0.46
N LEU A 778 5.96 -28.82 0.51
CA LEU A 778 7.25 -29.44 0.15
C LEU A 778 7.08 -30.78 -0.59
N THR A 779 6.21 -31.66 -0.10
CA THR A 779 5.96 -32.95 -0.72
C THR A 779 5.29 -32.82 -2.10
N PRO A 780 4.20 -32.05 -2.28
CA PRO A 780 3.59 -31.84 -3.60
C PRO A 780 4.53 -31.24 -4.64
N LEU A 781 5.49 -30.41 -4.21
CA LEU A 781 6.49 -29.80 -5.11
C LEU A 781 7.77 -30.63 -5.27
N GLY A 782 7.91 -31.73 -4.54
CA GLY A 782 9.13 -32.56 -4.56
C GLY A 782 10.35 -31.86 -3.94
N MET A 783 10.17 -30.95 -2.98
CA MET A 783 11.25 -30.25 -2.27
C MET A 783 11.82 -31.11 -1.12
N SER A 784 12.43 -32.24 -1.46
CA SER A 784 12.79 -33.30 -0.51
C SER A 784 14.02 -33.01 0.37
N SER A 785 14.87 -32.05 0.00
CA SER A 785 16.06 -31.68 0.78
C SER A 785 15.77 -30.57 1.80
N THR A 786 14.68 -29.83 1.61
CA THR A 786 14.29 -28.72 2.47
C THR A 786 13.96 -29.21 3.89
N SER A 787 14.52 -28.53 4.88
CA SER A 787 14.43 -28.88 6.31
C SER A 787 14.16 -27.62 7.16
N PHE A 788 14.22 -27.74 8.49
CA PHE A 788 13.94 -26.67 9.44
C PHE A 788 15.00 -26.59 10.53
N VAL A 789 15.50 -25.40 10.87
CA VAL A 789 16.52 -25.21 11.92
C VAL A 789 16.06 -25.72 13.30
N THR A 790 14.74 -25.77 13.53
CA THR A 790 14.12 -26.20 14.78
C THR A 790 14.18 -27.71 14.99
N THR A 791 14.24 -28.50 13.91
CA THR A 791 14.22 -29.97 13.95
C THR A 791 15.47 -30.60 13.32
N ALA A 792 16.31 -29.82 12.65
CA ALA A 792 17.52 -30.28 11.98
C ALA A 792 18.57 -30.80 12.99
N ASP A 793 19.14 -31.95 12.67
CA ASP A 793 20.44 -32.38 13.17
C ASP A 793 21.52 -31.82 12.23
N PHE A 794 22.21 -30.75 12.63
CA PHE A 794 23.19 -30.09 11.78
C PHE A 794 24.43 -30.94 11.48
N GLY A 795 24.74 -31.94 12.32
CA GLY A 795 25.90 -32.80 12.13
C GLY A 795 25.77 -33.76 10.95
N SER A 796 24.55 -34.11 10.56
CA SER A 796 24.25 -35.03 9.44
C SER A 796 23.83 -34.34 8.14
N LEU A 797 23.70 -33.00 8.15
CA LEU A 797 23.24 -32.23 6.98
C LEU A 797 24.38 -31.62 6.17
N ASN A 798 24.23 -31.59 4.84
CA ASN A 798 25.04 -30.74 3.96
C ASN A 798 24.62 -29.27 4.09
N VAL A 799 24.97 -28.64 5.21
CA VAL A 799 24.59 -27.25 5.55
C VAL A 799 25.80 -26.32 5.50
N ALA A 800 25.60 -25.08 5.05
CA ALA A 800 26.63 -24.06 5.07
C ALA A 800 26.83 -23.50 6.49
N THR A 801 28.07 -23.24 6.88
CA THR A 801 28.41 -22.62 8.17
C THR A 801 28.11 -21.12 8.12
N PRO A 802 27.42 -20.54 9.13
CA PRO A 802 27.16 -19.11 9.21
C PRO A 802 28.41 -18.31 9.59
N TYR A 803 28.62 -17.13 8.99
CA TYR A 803 29.71 -16.20 9.35
C TYR A 803 29.29 -14.74 9.52
N PHE A 804 30.08 -14.02 10.32
CA PHE A 804 30.02 -12.58 10.53
C PHE A 804 31.32 -11.92 10.12
N TYR A 805 31.26 -10.70 9.61
CA TYR A 805 32.44 -9.86 9.46
C TYR A 805 32.97 -9.46 10.85
N ASP A 806 34.25 -9.71 11.07
CA ASP A 806 34.97 -9.41 12.31
C ASP A 806 36.46 -9.27 12.00
N ASP A 807 36.94 -8.03 11.89
CA ASP A 807 38.34 -7.72 11.53
C ASP A 807 39.34 -8.24 12.57
N ALA A 808 38.90 -8.52 13.81
CA ALA A 808 39.75 -9.11 14.84
C ALA A 808 39.90 -10.64 14.68
N SER A 809 39.03 -11.29 13.91
CA SER A 809 39.08 -12.73 13.66
C SER A 809 39.97 -13.06 12.45
N PRO A 810 40.66 -14.22 12.43
CA PRO A 810 41.45 -14.65 11.28
C PRO A 810 40.63 -14.66 9.98
N GLY A 811 41.15 -14.01 8.93
CA GLY A 811 40.44 -13.87 7.65
C GLY A 811 39.25 -12.91 7.67
N GLY A 812 39.10 -12.09 8.72
CA GLY A 812 38.04 -11.09 8.85
C GLY A 812 36.64 -11.70 9.09
N LEU A 813 36.58 -12.99 9.47
CA LEU A 813 35.33 -13.72 9.63
C LEU A 813 35.26 -14.48 10.95
N ARG A 814 34.14 -14.31 11.66
CA ARG A 814 33.80 -15.05 12.88
C ARG A 814 32.68 -16.03 12.62
N LYS A 815 32.86 -17.30 13.02
CA LYS A 815 31.83 -18.35 12.93
C LYS A 815 30.61 -18.00 13.79
N GLY A 816 29.41 -18.17 13.24
CA GLY A 816 28.13 -18.03 13.94
C GLY A 816 27.67 -19.32 14.64
N SER A 817 26.69 -19.19 15.54
CA SER A 817 26.13 -20.31 16.31
C SER A 817 24.80 -20.79 15.75
N PHE A 818 24.72 -22.09 15.45
CA PHE A 818 23.48 -22.74 15.07
C PHE A 818 22.49 -22.87 16.23
N ASP A 819 22.97 -22.98 17.47
CA ASP A 819 22.08 -23.07 18.65
C ASP A 819 21.38 -21.74 18.92
N LEU A 820 22.07 -20.62 18.70
CA LEU A 820 21.45 -19.31 18.70
C LEU A 820 20.42 -19.17 17.59
N ILE A 821 20.74 -19.59 16.36
CA ILE A 821 19.79 -19.57 15.22
C ILE A 821 18.55 -20.42 15.54
N ARG A 822 18.74 -21.63 16.08
CA ARG A 822 17.67 -22.54 16.48
C ARG A 822 16.77 -21.91 17.54
N THR A 823 17.37 -21.35 18.60
CA THR A 823 16.64 -20.66 19.68
C THR A 823 15.82 -19.48 19.13
N TRP A 824 16.45 -18.63 18.33
CA TRP A 824 15.83 -17.43 17.76
C TRP A 824 14.65 -17.69 16.83
N PHE A 825 14.62 -18.87 16.19
CA PHE A 825 13.57 -19.29 15.26
C PHE A 825 12.66 -20.39 15.80
N ARG A 826 12.58 -20.58 17.13
CA ARG A 826 11.50 -21.40 17.74
C ARG A 826 10.09 -20.92 17.40
N ASN A 827 9.94 -19.64 17.03
CA ASN A 827 8.77 -19.17 16.32
C ASN A 827 8.88 -19.48 14.81
N SER A 828 8.92 -20.78 14.48
CA SER A 828 9.33 -21.35 13.18
C SER A 828 8.84 -20.61 11.93
N PRO A 829 7.56 -20.21 11.80
CA PRO A 829 7.04 -19.55 10.60
C PRO A 829 7.67 -18.19 10.29
N SER A 830 8.41 -17.61 11.25
CA SER A 830 9.10 -16.34 11.04
C SER A 830 10.46 -16.50 10.35
N GLY A 831 11.09 -17.68 10.37
CA GLY A 831 12.42 -17.82 9.78
C GLY A 831 13.13 -19.18 9.77
N ALA A 832 12.46 -20.28 10.11
CA ALA A 832 13.13 -21.55 10.37
C ALA A 832 13.56 -22.38 9.15
N ILE A 833 13.15 -22.07 7.93
CA ILE A 833 13.42 -22.96 6.78
C ILE A 833 14.92 -22.99 6.43
N LEU A 834 15.40 -24.20 6.16
CA LEU A 834 16.69 -24.54 5.53
C LEU A 834 16.42 -25.09 4.14
N THR A 835 16.96 -24.48 3.09
CA THR A 835 16.73 -24.94 1.71
C THR A 835 17.94 -24.64 0.83
N ASN A 836 17.86 -24.98 -0.45
CA ASN A 836 18.94 -24.91 -1.43
C ASN A 836 18.41 -24.46 -2.81
N ALA A 837 19.31 -24.23 -3.78
CA ALA A 837 18.91 -23.80 -5.12
C ALA A 837 18.05 -24.83 -5.86
N ALA A 838 18.33 -26.13 -5.71
CA ALA A 838 17.57 -27.18 -6.41
C ALA A 838 16.08 -27.17 -5.99
N ASP A 839 15.79 -27.12 -4.70
CA ASP A 839 14.42 -27.07 -4.19
C ASP A 839 13.76 -25.71 -4.42
N MET A 840 14.49 -24.62 -4.25
CA MET A 840 13.93 -23.29 -4.50
C MET A 840 13.59 -23.05 -5.97
N SER A 841 14.25 -23.72 -6.92
CA SER A 841 13.83 -23.69 -8.32
C SER A 841 12.39 -24.21 -8.52
N LYS A 842 11.99 -25.24 -7.75
CA LYS A 842 10.64 -25.81 -7.76
C LYS A 842 9.63 -24.84 -7.15
N TRP A 843 10.00 -24.15 -6.06
CA TRP A 843 9.19 -23.10 -5.44
C TRP A 843 8.97 -21.89 -6.37
N LEU A 844 10.02 -21.48 -7.10
CA LEU A 844 9.92 -20.44 -8.13
C LEU A 844 8.95 -20.84 -9.24
N LYS A 845 9.11 -22.05 -9.80
CA LYS A 845 8.19 -22.60 -10.83
C LYS A 845 6.75 -22.69 -10.33
N PHE A 846 6.52 -23.11 -9.09
CA PHE A 846 5.18 -23.18 -8.50
C PHE A 846 4.46 -21.83 -8.53
N HIS A 847 5.13 -20.74 -8.16
CA HIS A 847 4.52 -19.43 -8.18
C HIS A 847 4.32 -18.89 -9.61
N LEU A 848 5.31 -19.05 -10.48
CA LEU A 848 5.22 -18.63 -11.89
C LEU A 848 4.11 -19.38 -12.65
N SER A 849 3.93 -20.66 -12.35
CA SER A 849 2.84 -21.50 -12.87
C SER A 849 1.50 -21.32 -12.14
N LYS A 850 1.34 -20.26 -11.34
CA LYS A 850 0.08 -19.88 -10.66
C LYS A 850 -0.45 -20.98 -9.74
N GLY A 851 0.46 -21.64 -9.02
CA GLY A 851 0.16 -22.60 -7.97
C GLY A 851 0.10 -24.06 -8.41
N ARG A 852 0.63 -24.37 -9.60
CA ARG A 852 0.68 -25.75 -10.12
C ARG A 852 1.95 -26.47 -9.70
N GLY A 853 1.81 -27.76 -9.43
CA GLY A 853 2.91 -28.67 -9.15
C GLY A 853 3.63 -29.15 -10.42
N PRO A 854 4.70 -29.95 -10.27
CA PRO A 854 5.49 -30.48 -11.38
C PRO A 854 4.69 -31.41 -12.30
N ASP A 855 3.65 -32.08 -11.80
CA ASP A 855 2.73 -32.93 -12.57
C ASP A 855 1.57 -32.14 -13.22
N GLY A 856 1.57 -30.80 -13.07
CA GLY A 856 0.51 -29.92 -13.55
C GLY A 856 -0.72 -29.83 -12.63
N SER A 857 -0.77 -30.60 -11.53
CA SER A 857 -1.86 -30.54 -10.55
C SER A 857 -1.92 -29.19 -9.83
N GLN A 858 -3.11 -28.76 -9.41
CA GLN A 858 -3.26 -27.49 -8.68
C GLN A 858 -3.01 -27.72 -7.17
N VAL A 859 -1.81 -27.39 -6.70
CA VAL A 859 -1.40 -27.55 -5.29
C VAL A 859 -2.04 -26.48 -4.40
N VAL A 860 -2.01 -25.22 -4.86
CA VAL A 860 -2.69 -24.09 -4.20
C VAL A 860 -3.50 -23.33 -5.25
N PRO A 861 -4.80 -23.06 -5.05
CA PRO A 861 -5.60 -22.34 -6.03
C PRO A 861 -5.00 -20.98 -6.40
N LYS A 862 -5.05 -20.63 -7.69
CA LYS A 862 -4.56 -19.33 -8.19
C LYS A 862 -5.10 -18.14 -7.39
N SER A 863 -6.38 -18.15 -7.05
CA SER A 863 -7.02 -17.07 -6.28
C SER A 863 -6.43 -16.89 -4.89
N VAL A 864 -5.99 -17.97 -4.23
CA VAL A 864 -5.34 -17.93 -2.92
C VAL A 864 -3.95 -17.27 -3.04
N LEU A 865 -3.17 -17.61 -4.07
CA LEU A 865 -1.89 -16.96 -4.32
C LEU A 865 -2.07 -15.46 -4.63
N GLU A 866 -3.02 -15.11 -5.50
CA GLU A 866 -3.37 -13.72 -5.81
C GLU A 866 -3.75 -12.93 -4.55
N ASP A 867 -4.47 -13.56 -3.61
CA ASP A 867 -4.76 -12.97 -2.30
C ASP A 867 -3.51 -12.73 -1.44
N THR A 868 -2.49 -13.60 -1.53
CA THR A 868 -1.23 -13.40 -0.80
C THR A 868 -0.35 -12.30 -1.38
N TYR A 869 -0.43 -12.06 -2.69
CA TYR A 869 0.34 -11.02 -3.38
C TYR A 869 -0.32 -9.64 -3.31
N ARG A 870 -1.60 -9.57 -2.92
CA ARG A 870 -2.34 -8.31 -2.90
C ARG A 870 -1.76 -7.34 -1.86
N PRO A 871 -1.29 -6.15 -2.26
CA PRO A 871 -0.77 -5.14 -1.33
C PRO A 871 -1.80 -4.76 -0.26
N GLN A 872 -1.37 -4.74 1.01
CA GLN A 872 -2.24 -4.49 2.15
C GLN A 872 -1.91 -3.20 2.89
N ILE A 873 -0.64 -2.81 2.92
CA ILE A 873 -0.19 -1.64 3.66
C ILE A 873 1.09 -1.05 3.04
N PRO A 874 1.25 0.28 2.98
CA PRO A 874 2.52 0.88 2.61
C PRO A 874 3.57 0.55 3.67
N ALA A 875 4.70 0.01 3.24
CA ALA A 875 5.85 -0.40 4.04
C ALA A 875 7.08 0.43 3.70
N ILE A 876 6.90 1.76 3.76
CA ILE A 876 7.90 2.76 3.43
C ILE A 876 8.99 2.76 4.49
N SER A 877 10.14 2.14 4.18
CA SER A 877 11.38 2.31 4.93
C SER A 877 12.23 3.36 4.23
N GLY A 878 12.57 4.46 4.92
CA GLY A 878 13.40 5.54 4.36
C GLY A 878 14.85 5.17 3.98
N GLN A 879 15.21 3.88 4.01
CA GLN A 879 16.59 3.41 3.83
C GLN A 879 17.10 3.55 2.38
N ASP A 880 16.22 3.70 1.39
CA ASP A 880 16.58 3.51 -0.03
C ASP A 880 16.06 4.58 -0.99
N ALA A 881 15.80 5.80 -0.50
CA ALA A 881 15.34 6.90 -1.35
C ALA A 881 16.28 7.23 -2.53
N TYR A 882 17.51 6.69 -2.56
CA TYR A 882 18.50 6.90 -3.61
C TYR A 882 18.35 5.96 -4.82
N LEU A 883 17.91 4.70 -4.65
CA LEU A 883 17.60 3.76 -5.76
C LEU A 883 16.35 4.16 -6.56
N LYS A 884 15.71 5.25 -6.13
CA LYS A 884 14.58 5.89 -6.79
C LYS A 884 15.02 7.12 -7.60
N ARG A 885 16.28 7.58 -7.47
CA ARG A 885 16.75 8.80 -8.13
C ARG A 885 17.21 8.49 -9.56
N PRO A 886 17.07 9.41 -10.53
CA PRO A 886 17.60 9.20 -11.89
C PRO A 886 19.11 9.05 -11.98
N THR A 887 19.85 9.45 -10.95
CA THR A 887 21.28 9.15 -10.87
C THR A 887 21.53 7.65 -10.84
N THR A 888 20.59 6.82 -10.36
CA THR A 888 20.68 5.36 -10.47
C THR A 888 20.11 4.90 -11.81
N PRO A 889 20.81 4.06 -12.61
CA PRO A 889 20.39 3.70 -13.97
C PRO A 889 19.07 2.94 -14.08
N VAL A 890 18.54 2.42 -12.97
CA VAL A 890 17.30 1.64 -12.93
C VAL A 890 16.38 2.15 -11.82
N THR A 891 15.08 1.97 -12.02
CA THR A 891 14.06 2.20 -10.99
C THR A 891 13.84 0.93 -10.19
N PHE A 892 14.00 1.01 -8.87
CA PHE A 892 13.68 -0.09 -7.94
C PHE A 892 12.88 0.40 -6.74
N ASP A 893 11.75 -0.25 -6.49
CA ASP A 893 10.92 0.00 -5.31
C ASP A 893 10.22 -1.28 -4.84
N TYR A 894 9.97 -1.38 -3.53
CA TYR A 894 9.06 -2.36 -2.94
C TYR A 894 8.22 -1.75 -1.80
N ALA A 895 7.72 -0.54 -2.01
CA ALA A 895 7.06 0.31 -1.01
C ALA A 895 5.84 -0.30 -0.32
N GLU A 896 5.38 -1.49 -0.71
CA GLU A 896 4.17 -2.13 -0.20
C GLU A 896 4.47 -3.50 0.42
N TYR A 897 3.65 -3.90 1.38
CA TYR A 897 3.67 -5.24 1.97
C TYR A 897 2.30 -5.92 1.81
N ALA A 898 2.34 -7.19 1.42
CA ALA A 898 1.21 -8.11 1.25
C ALA A 898 1.32 -9.27 2.26
N CYS A 899 0.69 -10.42 2.05
CA CYS A 899 0.77 -11.53 2.99
C CYS A 899 2.08 -12.31 2.79
N GLY A 900 3.12 -12.01 3.57
CA GLY A 900 4.42 -12.68 3.47
C GLY A 900 5.27 -12.24 2.28
N TRP A 901 4.86 -11.17 1.60
CA TRP A 901 5.50 -10.66 0.38
C TRP A 901 5.63 -9.14 0.43
N ARG A 902 6.68 -8.64 -0.19
CA ARG A 902 6.79 -7.25 -0.61
C ARG A 902 6.47 -7.15 -2.10
N THR A 903 5.87 -6.03 -2.48
CA THR A 903 5.51 -5.74 -3.87
C THR A 903 6.03 -4.39 -4.29
N GLY A 904 6.38 -4.26 -5.56
CA GLY A 904 6.79 -3.00 -6.17
C GLY A 904 7.30 -3.22 -7.58
N PHE A 905 8.38 -2.56 -7.97
CA PHE A 905 8.85 -2.53 -9.35
C PHE A 905 10.37 -2.64 -9.48
N TYR A 906 10.83 -3.27 -10.56
CA TYR A 906 12.22 -3.23 -11.02
C TYR A 906 12.23 -2.97 -12.53
N ARG A 907 12.93 -1.93 -12.98
CA ARG A 907 12.86 -1.43 -14.38
C ARG A 907 11.41 -1.24 -14.87
N GLY A 908 10.52 -0.78 -13.99
CA GLY A 908 9.08 -0.64 -14.26
C GLY A 908 8.25 -1.93 -14.21
N TYR A 909 8.86 -3.12 -14.32
CA TYR A 909 8.11 -4.37 -14.20
C TYR A 909 7.68 -4.65 -12.75
N PRO A 910 6.43 -5.11 -12.51
CA PRO A 910 5.98 -5.46 -11.18
C PRO A 910 6.73 -6.67 -10.64
N ILE A 911 7.23 -6.56 -9.41
CA ILE A 911 7.93 -7.64 -8.70
C ILE A 911 7.18 -8.08 -7.46
N ILE A 912 7.33 -9.37 -7.13
CA ILE A 912 6.96 -9.95 -5.84
C ILE A 912 8.25 -10.46 -5.21
N THR A 913 8.58 -10.02 -4.00
CA THR A 913 9.87 -10.34 -3.38
C THR A 913 9.77 -10.52 -1.88
N HIS A 914 10.68 -11.31 -1.32
CA HIS A 914 10.96 -11.28 0.11
C HIS A 914 12.46 -11.49 0.34
N THR A 915 12.96 -10.99 1.47
CA THR A 915 14.36 -11.15 1.88
C THR A 915 14.46 -11.84 3.23
N GLY A 916 15.64 -12.37 3.54
CA GLY A 916 15.94 -12.94 4.83
C GLY A 916 17.30 -12.49 5.34
N THR A 917 17.41 -12.34 6.66
CA THR A 917 18.68 -12.13 7.34
C THR A 917 18.62 -12.83 8.69
N SER A 918 19.61 -13.66 8.96
CA SER A 918 19.80 -14.31 10.26
C SER A 918 21.26 -14.15 10.72
N TRP A 919 21.65 -14.90 11.75
CA TRP A 919 22.98 -14.85 12.34
C TRP A 919 24.00 -15.54 11.45
N GLY A 920 24.37 -14.87 10.36
CA GLY A 920 25.36 -15.33 9.39
C GLY A 920 24.79 -15.85 8.08
N PHE A 921 23.54 -15.50 7.74
CA PHE A 921 22.97 -15.73 6.42
C PHE A 921 22.21 -14.51 5.91
N SER A 922 22.22 -14.34 4.59
CA SER A 922 21.43 -13.33 3.87
C SER A 922 20.82 -13.95 2.63
N SER A 923 19.50 -13.81 2.46
CA SER A 923 18.74 -14.45 1.38
C SER A 923 17.84 -13.47 0.64
N MET A 924 17.55 -13.79 -0.62
CA MET A 924 16.66 -13.02 -1.46
C MET A 924 15.92 -13.93 -2.44
N LEU A 925 14.63 -13.64 -2.63
CA LEU A 925 13.83 -14.18 -3.72
C LEU A 925 13.06 -13.07 -4.40
N VAL A 926 13.04 -13.10 -5.73
CA VAL A 926 12.26 -12.19 -6.56
C VAL A 926 11.55 -12.98 -7.65
N LEU A 927 10.27 -12.69 -7.82
CA LEU A 927 9.46 -13.13 -8.96
C LEU A 927 9.18 -11.90 -9.83
N LEU A 928 9.29 -12.10 -11.14
CA LEU A 928 8.95 -11.15 -12.18
C LEU A 928 7.91 -11.79 -13.12
N PRO A 929 6.63 -11.94 -12.69
CA PRO A 929 5.65 -12.75 -13.40
C PRO A 929 5.37 -12.29 -14.84
N ALA A 930 5.53 -10.99 -15.12
CA ALA A 930 5.34 -10.42 -16.46
C ALA A 930 6.38 -10.91 -17.49
N LYS A 931 7.49 -11.50 -17.02
CA LYS A 931 8.59 -12.04 -17.83
C LYS A 931 8.83 -13.52 -17.58
N ASP A 932 7.96 -14.16 -16.81
CA ASP A 932 8.12 -15.54 -16.36
C ASP A 932 9.50 -15.85 -15.75
N ILE A 933 10.07 -14.88 -15.02
CA ILE A 933 11.40 -15.00 -14.38
C ILE A 933 11.24 -15.13 -12.86
N GLY A 934 12.00 -16.05 -12.27
CA GLY A 934 12.15 -16.21 -10.84
C GLY A 934 13.62 -16.33 -10.46
N VAL A 935 14.05 -15.61 -9.43
CA VAL A 935 15.44 -15.63 -8.94
C VAL A 935 15.43 -15.88 -7.45
N TYR A 936 16.27 -16.80 -6.99
CA TYR A 936 16.56 -17.03 -5.58
C TYR A 936 18.06 -17.15 -5.38
N PHE A 937 18.59 -16.48 -4.36
CA PHE A 937 19.94 -16.75 -3.88
C PHE A 937 20.05 -16.53 -2.38
N THR A 938 21.07 -17.15 -1.80
CA THR A 938 21.42 -16.98 -0.39
C THR A 938 22.92 -17.20 -0.19
N PHE A 939 23.50 -16.50 0.77
CA PHE A 939 24.92 -16.60 1.11
C PHE A 939 25.14 -16.63 2.62
N ASN A 940 26.27 -17.20 3.05
CA ASN A 940 26.59 -17.50 4.45
C ASN A 940 27.38 -16.40 5.17
N THR A 941 27.07 -15.14 4.88
CA THR A 941 27.46 -13.98 5.68
C THR A 941 26.29 -13.06 5.96
N ARG A 942 26.32 -12.39 7.11
CA ARG A 942 25.36 -11.33 7.44
C ARG A 942 25.83 -10.00 6.84
N GLU A 943 25.11 -9.50 5.85
CA GLU A 943 25.42 -8.19 5.26
C GLU A 943 24.89 -7.02 6.09
N SER A 944 25.45 -5.83 5.85
CA SER A 944 24.95 -4.56 6.38
C SER A 944 24.05 -3.85 5.36
N GLY A 945 22.85 -3.44 5.77
CA GLY A 945 21.98 -2.56 4.97
C GLY A 945 21.38 -3.17 3.69
N SER A 946 21.38 -4.50 3.52
CA SER A 946 20.82 -5.20 2.34
C SER A 946 21.42 -4.76 0.98
N LEU A 947 22.63 -4.19 0.98
CA LEU A 947 23.24 -3.60 -0.23
C LEU A 947 23.70 -4.68 -1.21
N THR A 948 24.35 -5.73 -0.72
CA THR A 948 24.90 -6.82 -1.54
C THR A 948 23.78 -7.58 -2.23
N ARG A 949 22.73 -7.98 -1.49
CA ARG A 949 21.61 -8.71 -2.11
C ARG A 949 20.93 -7.88 -3.20
N ARG A 950 20.83 -6.55 -3.02
CA ARG A 950 20.22 -5.68 -4.04
C ARG A 950 21.06 -5.54 -5.29
N ALA A 951 22.38 -5.43 -5.12
CA ALA A 951 23.32 -5.36 -6.24
C ALA A 951 23.28 -6.66 -7.06
N LEU A 952 23.35 -7.81 -6.39
CA LEU A 952 23.21 -9.13 -6.99
C LEU A 952 21.87 -9.31 -7.70
N MET A 953 20.76 -8.99 -7.03
CA MET A 953 19.42 -9.06 -7.62
C MET A 953 19.33 -8.24 -8.90
N SER A 954 19.79 -6.98 -8.88
CA SER A 954 19.70 -6.07 -10.02
C SER A 954 20.47 -6.63 -11.22
N PHE A 955 21.70 -7.07 -10.99
CA PHE A 955 22.54 -7.67 -12.01
C PHE A 955 21.95 -8.96 -12.59
N ILE A 956 21.50 -9.88 -11.73
CA ILE A 956 20.95 -11.18 -12.17
C ILE A 956 19.63 -10.99 -12.93
N LEU A 957 18.75 -10.09 -12.48
CA LEU A 957 17.51 -9.80 -13.19
C LEU A 957 17.76 -9.18 -14.56
N ASP A 958 18.71 -8.23 -14.66
CA ASP A 958 19.06 -7.64 -15.95
C ASP A 958 19.57 -8.71 -16.92
N ALA A 959 20.51 -9.55 -16.46
CA ALA A 959 21.02 -10.65 -17.26
C ALA A 959 19.90 -11.63 -17.70
N ALA A 960 19.00 -12.01 -16.79
CA ALA A 960 17.89 -12.91 -17.08
C ALA A 960 16.86 -12.31 -18.06
N MET A 961 16.64 -11.00 -17.97
CA MET A 961 15.80 -10.25 -18.91
C MET A 961 16.48 -9.99 -20.26
N GLU A 962 17.76 -10.34 -20.41
CA GLU A 962 18.59 -10.01 -21.59
C GLU A 962 18.78 -8.50 -21.79
N GLU A 963 18.71 -7.74 -20.70
CA GLU A 963 19.01 -6.32 -20.66
C GLU A 963 20.49 -6.11 -20.33
N THR A 964 21.12 -5.05 -20.85
CA THR A 964 22.48 -4.69 -20.45
C THR A 964 22.52 -4.40 -18.94
N PRO A 965 23.27 -5.20 -18.15
CA PRO A 965 23.33 -4.98 -16.71
C PRO A 965 24.06 -3.67 -16.39
N TRP A 966 23.45 -2.84 -15.55
CA TRP A 966 24.08 -1.57 -15.13
C TRP A 966 25.13 -1.76 -14.01
N LEU A 967 25.13 -2.94 -13.38
CA LEU A 967 26.20 -3.42 -12.50
C LEU A 967 26.96 -4.53 -13.21
N ASN A 968 28.22 -4.73 -12.84
CA ASN A 968 29.07 -5.79 -13.36
C ASN A 968 30.14 -6.18 -12.32
N ALA A 969 31.05 -7.10 -12.68
CA ALA A 969 32.11 -7.57 -11.80
C ALA A 969 32.97 -6.46 -11.16
N SER A 970 33.18 -5.31 -11.82
CA SER A 970 34.00 -4.22 -11.26
C SER A 970 33.19 -3.23 -10.41
N THR A 971 31.93 -2.96 -10.76
CA THR A 971 31.09 -1.97 -10.06
C THR A 971 30.32 -2.56 -8.87
N ILE A 972 30.05 -3.87 -8.88
CA ILE A 972 29.30 -4.52 -7.80
C ILE A 972 30.00 -4.45 -6.44
N CYS A 973 31.34 -4.50 -6.45
CA CYS A 973 32.19 -4.47 -5.26
C CYS A 973 32.16 -3.12 -4.55
N SER A 974 31.93 -2.03 -5.29
CA SER A 974 31.92 -0.65 -4.75
C SER A 974 30.49 -0.11 -4.52
N PHE A 975 29.45 -0.84 -4.93
CA PHE A 975 28.06 -0.48 -4.68
C PHE A 975 27.82 -0.16 -3.17
N PRO A 976 27.13 0.94 -2.81
CA PRO A 976 26.33 1.84 -3.64
C PRO A 976 27.07 3.07 -4.22
N SER A 977 28.40 3.07 -4.27
CA SER A 977 29.15 4.11 -4.99
C SER A 977 28.85 4.08 -6.50
N PRO A 978 28.81 5.22 -7.23
CA PRO A 978 28.96 6.59 -6.74
C PRO A 978 27.67 7.20 -6.16
N PHE A 979 26.56 6.46 -6.14
CA PHE A 979 25.24 6.98 -5.78
C PHE A 979 25.09 7.34 -4.30
N ARG A 980 25.87 6.69 -3.41
CA ARG A 980 25.88 6.97 -1.98
C ARG A 980 27.18 6.48 -1.32
N PRO A 981 27.75 7.24 -0.35
CA PRO A 981 28.82 6.73 0.50
C PRO A 981 28.32 5.62 1.43
N ARG A 982 29.15 4.58 1.65
CA ARG A 982 28.84 3.54 2.64
C ARG A 982 28.82 4.16 4.05
N PRO A 983 27.80 3.90 4.88
CA PRO A 983 27.79 4.37 6.26
C PRO A 983 29.00 3.81 7.02
N THR A 984 29.79 4.66 7.66
CA THR A 984 30.78 4.24 8.66
C THR A 984 30.06 4.03 9.98
N GLN A 985 30.09 2.81 10.52
CA GLN A 985 29.69 2.57 11.90
C GLN A 985 30.86 2.95 12.80
N ALA A 986 30.70 3.99 13.62
CA ALA A 986 31.63 4.27 14.69
C ALA A 986 31.44 3.22 15.80
N PRO A 987 32.49 2.53 16.27
CA PRO A 987 32.41 1.74 17.49
C PRO A 987 32.18 2.70 18.67
N THR A 988 31.07 2.56 19.38
CA THR A 988 30.88 3.23 20.66
C THR A 988 31.46 2.37 21.77
N THR A 989 32.78 2.40 21.96
CA THR A 989 33.39 1.89 23.18
C THR A 989 33.23 2.93 24.28
N LYS A 990 32.19 2.81 25.10
CA LYS A 990 32.12 3.52 26.38
C LYS A 990 33.11 2.86 27.37
N THR A 991 33.87 3.68 28.09
CA THR A 991 34.65 3.24 29.24
C THR A 991 33.71 2.91 30.39
N PRO A 992 33.89 1.80 31.14
CA PRO A 992 33.11 1.52 32.34
C PRO A 992 33.19 2.67 33.34
N GLY A 993 32.05 3.08 33.89
CA GLY A 993 31.97 4.01 35.01
C GLY A 993 32.06 3.28 36.35
N THR A 994 31.68 3.98 37.43
CA THR A 994 31.50 3.39 38.76
C THR A 994 30.01 3.21 39.02
N ALA A 995 29.60 2.06 39.55
CA ALA A 995 28.20 1.83 39.91
C ALA A 995 27.76 2.80 41.03
N ALA A 996 26.52 3.29 40.95
CA ALA A 996 25.98 4.22 41.95
C ALA A 996 25.71 3.57 43.33
N ARG A 997 25.76 2.24 43.42
CA ARG A 997 25.48 1.42 44.61
C ARG A 997 26.36 0.16 44.58
N PRO A 998 26.55 -0.54 45.72
CA PRO A 998 27.18 -1.86 45.75
C PRO A 998 26.48 -2.84 44.78
N LEU A 999 27.24 -3.65 44.05
CA LEU A 999 26.71 -4.48 42.97
C LEU A 999 25.66 -5.50 43.45
N GLU A 1000 25.77 -5.95 44.69
CA GLU A 1000 24.86 -6.91 45.34
C GLU A 1000 23.42 -6.40 45.35
N LYS A 1001 23.22 -5.08 45.43
CA LYS A 1001 21.89 -4.45 45.46
C LYS A 1001 21.12 -4.65 44.15
N TYR A 1002 21.80 -4.84 43.03
CA TYR A 1002 21.18 -5.09 41.73
C TYR A 1002 20.95 -6.58 41.45
N THR A 1003 21.55 -7.48 42.23
CA THR A 1003 21.43 -8.93 42.00
C THR A 1003 20.05 -9.46 42.36
N GLY A 1004 19.60 -10.52 41.68
CA GLY A 1004 18.33 -11.19 41.90
C GLY A 1004 17.69 -11.74 40.62
N VAL A 1005 16.56 -12.41 40.80
CA VAL A 1005 15.70 -12.84 39.70
C VAL A 1005 14.63 -11.78 39.48
N TYR A 1006 14.47 -11.33 38.23
CA TYR A 1006 13.48 -10.35 37.83
C TYR A 1006 12.54 -10.96 36.78
N GLU A 1007 11.25 -10.74 36.91
CA GLU A 1007 10.21 -11.36 36.09
C GLU A 1007 9.37 -10.32 35.33
N HIS A 1008 8.97 -10.67 34.11
CA HIS A 1008 8.02 -9.94 33.30
C HIS A 1008 6.99 -10.92 32.69
N PRO A 1009 5.68 -10.65 32.72
CA PRO A 1009 4.64 -11.58 32.23
C PRO A 1009 4.86 -12.09 30.78
N LEU A 1010 5.21 -11.17 29.87
CA LEU A 1010 5.57 -11.52 28.49
C LEU A 1010 6.98 -12.15 28.37
N PHE A 1011 8.00 -11.50 28.93
CA PHE A 1011 9.40 -11.85 28.72
C PHE A 1011 9.92 -13.00 29.59
N GLY A 1012 9.19 -13.47 30.59
CA GLY A 1012 9.67 -14.45 31.55
C GLY A 1012 10.70 -13.85 32.51
N LYS A 1013 11.68 -14.66 32.92
CA LYS A 1013 12.66 -14.30 33.95
C LYS A 1013 14.02 -13.91 33.35
N ILE A 1014 14.67 -12.94 33.98
CA ILE A 1014 16.10 -12.67 33.84
C ILE A 1014 16.77 -12.80 35.20
N THR A 1015 18.00 -13.31 35.22
CA THR A 1015 18.79 -13.46 36.45
C THR A 1015 19.98 -12.53 36.38
N ILE A 1016 20.13 -11.69 37.40
CA ILE A 1016 21.28 -10.79 37.57
C ILE A 1016 22.13 -11.29 38.74
N SER A 1017 23.40 -11.51 38.50
CA SER A 1017 24.39 -11.94 39.50
C SER A 1017 25.62 -11.05 39.42
N HIS A 1018 26.47 -10.97 40.44
CA HIS A 1018 27.81 -10.39 40.30
C HIS A 1018 28.81 -11.51 39.98
N ASN A 1019 29.96 -11.17 39.38
CA ASN A 1019 31.06 -12.11 39.26
C ASN A 1019 31.79 -12.29 40.60
N ASP A 1020 32.58 -13.35 40.73
CA ASP A 1020 33.28 -13.71 41.97
C ASP A 1020 34.25 -12.62 42.47
N THR A 1021 34.72 -11.74 41.58
CA THR A 1021 35.61 -10.62 41.92
C THR A 1021 34.88 -9.31 42.21
N GLY A 1022 33.54 -9.25 42.08
CA GLY A 1022 32.74 -8.04 42.32
C GLY A 1022 32.99 -6.86 41.36
N THR A 1023 33.51 -7.12 40.16
CA THR A 1023 33.92 -6.06 39.20
C THR A 1023 32.86 -5.74 38.14
N PHE A 1024 31.92 -6.65 37.87
CA PHE A 1024 30.80 -6.43 36.95
C PHE A 1024 29.60 -7.31 37.31
N LEU A 1025 28.41 -6.94 36.81
CA LEU A 1025 27.22 -7.79 36.89
C LEU A 1025 27.16 -8.74 35.68
N THR A 1026 26.54 -9.90 35.84
CA THR A 1026 26.17 -10.81 34.76
C THR A 1026 24.67 -10.86 34.64
N MET A 1027 24.17 -10.91 33.41
CA MET A 1027 22.76 -11.17 33.10
C MET A 1027 22.63 -12.48 32.35
N ALA A 1028 21.73 -13.35 32.84
CA ALA A 1028 21.27 -14.54 32.14
C ALA A 1028 19.82 -14.37 31.69
N TYR A 1029 19.57 -14.72 30.43
CA TYR A 1029 18.23 -14.80 29.84
C TYR A 1029 18.22 -15.96 28.85
N GLY A 1030 17.30 -16.90 29.00
CA GLY A 1030 17.30 -18.16 28.25
C GLY A 1030 18.55 -19.02 28.48
N ALA A 1031 18.74 -20.05 27.66
CA ALA A 1031 19.75 -21.08 27.85
C ALA A 1031 21.09 -20.66 27.24
N VAL A 1032 21.03 -19.93 26.13
CA VAL A 1032 22.21 -19.68 25.28
C VAL A 1032 22.78 -18.27 25.38
N THR A 1033 22.10 -17.33 26.06
CA THR A 1033 22.56 -15.93 26.11
C THR A 1033 22.96 -15.43 27.49
N ARG A 1034 24.18 -14.88 27.59
CA ARG A 1034 24.77 -14.29 28.79
C ARG A 1034 25.42 -12.95 28.46
N TRP A 1035 25.36 -11.98 29.37
CA TRP A 1035 25.99 -10.66 29.20
C TRP A 1035 26.79 -10.26 30.43
N ARG A 1036 27.94 -9.62 30.21
CA ARG A 1036 28.65 -8.83 31.22
C ARG A 1036 28.15 -7.41 31.18
N LEU A 1037 27.60 -6.95 32.30
CA LEU A 1037 27.02 -5.63 32.49
C LEU A 1037 27.99 -4.72 33.24
N TYR A 1038 28.28 -3.58 32.64
CA TYR A 1038 29.15 -2.55 33.17
C TYR A 1038 28.34 -1.30 33.50
N PRO A 1039 28.60 -0.65 34.65
CA PRO A 1039 27.89 0.56 35.02
C PRO A 1039 28.28 1.73 34.09
N ASP A 1040 27.31 2.59 33.80
CA ASP A 1040 27.54 3.92 33.26
C ASP A 1040 27.88 4.88 34.42
N ALA A 1041 28.68 5.93 34.17
CA ALA A 1041 29.25 6.78 35.23
C ALA A 1041 28.23 7.66 35.99
N SER A 1042 26.93 7.55 35.67
CA SER A 1042 25.85 8.32 36.29
C SER A 1042 24.53 7.54 36.25
N ALA A 1043 23.82 7.49 37.39
CA ALA A 1043 22.56 6.79 37.63
C ALA A 1043 22.67 5.25 37.58
N ASP A 1044 21.73 4.54 38.22
CA ASP A 1044 21.60 3.07 38.31
C ASP A 1044 21.42 2.41 36.90
N VAL A 1045 22.34 2.67 35.97
CA VAL A 1045 22.29 2.40 34.54
C VAL A 1045 23.50 1.57 34.12
N PHE A 1046 23.26 0.54 33.31
CA PHE A 1046 24.26 -0.41 32.85
C PHE A 1046 24.20 -0.61 31.34
N TYR A 1047 25.34 -0.96 30.75
CA TYR A 1047 25.44 -1.45 29.38
C TYR A 1047 26.06 -2.85 29.40
N GLY A 1048 25.65 -3.71 28.48
CA GLY A 1048 26.03 -5.12 28.45
C GLY A 1048 26.83 -5.49 27.21
N ARG A 1049 27.93 -6.22 27.41
CA ARG A 1049 28.66 -6.93 26.37
C ARG A 1049 28.25 -8.40 26.41
N GLY A 1050 27.79 -8.95 25.30
CA GLY A 1050 27.39 -10.35 25.23
C GLY A 1050 28.59 -11.30 25.24
N ASP A 1051 28.47 -12.41 25.95
CA ASP A 1051 29.45 -13.49 25.99
C ASP A 1051 29.01 -14.67 25.10
N GLY A 1052 29.98 -15.47 24.65
CA GLY A 1052 29.73 -16.63 23.79
C GLY A 1052 28.89 -16.24 22.58
N ASP A 1053 27.71 -16.83 22.46
CA ASP A 1053 26.74 -16.60 21.37
C ASP A 1053 26.05 -15.24 21.43
N ALA A 1054 25.95 -14.62 22.62
CA ALA A 1054 25.29 -13.33 22.80
C ALA A 1054 26.12 -12.13 22.30
N TRP A 1055 27.37 -12.34 21.88
CA TRP A 1055 28.31 -11.28 21.48
C TRP A 1055 27.72 -10.27 20.46
N SER A 1056 26.86 -10.76 19.57
CA SER A 1056 26.23 -9.99 18.50
C SER A 1056 24.99 -9.18 18.94
N PHE A 1057 24.66 -9.21 20.24
CA PHE A 1057 23.52 -8.55 20.85
C PHE A 1057 23.94 -7.72 22.07
N PRO A 1058 24.54 -6.54 21.90
CA PRO A 1058 24.89 -5.68 23.04
C PRO A 1058 23.63 -5.14 23.74
N ILE A 1059 23.71 -4.96 25.07
CA ILE A 1059 22.65 -4.32 25.86
C ILE A 1059 23.04 -2.86 26.11
N SER A 1060 22.07 -1.95 26.02
CA SER A 1060 22.29 -0.51 26.17
C SER A 1060 21.20 0.12 27.02
N GLY A 1061 21.59 0.93 28.00
CA GLY A 1061 20.65 1.72 28.80
C GLY A 1061 19.78 0.90 29.75
N MET A 1062 20.27 -0.26 30.19
CA MET A 1062 19.57 -1.08 31.18
C MET A 1062 19.50 -0.30 32.50
N THR A 1063 18.30 -0.01 32.98
CA THR A 1063 18.09 0.94 34.09
C THR A 1063 17.40 0.25 35.25
N PHE A 1064 18.02 0.27 36.43
CA PHE A 1064 17.47 -0.26 37.67
C PHE A 1064 16.74 0.84 38.46
N LYS A 1065 15.60 0.52 39.06
CA LYS A 1065 14.77 1.47 39.82
C LYS A 1065 14.13 0.82 41.05
N SER A 1066 13.60 1.68 41.92
CA SER A 1066 12.68 1.35 43.01
C SER A 1066 11.29 1.83 42.61
N ILE A 1067 10.40 0.92 42.20
CA ILE A 1067 9.02 1.22 41.75
C ILE A 1067 8.01 0.91 42.84
N TYR A 1068 8.20 -0.16 43.61
CA TYR A 1068 7.27 -0.69 44.61
C TYR A 1068 7.79 -0.51 46.03
N ASN A 1069 9.10 -0.52 46.23
CA ASN A 1069 9.71 -0.37 47.53
C ASN A 1069 9.82 1.13 47.91
N LYS A 1070 9.17 1.53 49.01
CA LYS A 1070 9.24 2.90 49.54
C LYS A 1070 10.58 3.21 50.24
N ALA A 1071 11.36 2.18 50.60
CA ALA A 1071 12.69 2.31 51.21
C ALA A 1071 13.80 2.63 50.18
N GLY A 1072 13.48 2.61 48.88
CA GLY A 1072 14.42 2.98 47.81
C GLY A 1072 15.36 1.86 47.36
N ASP A 1073 15.15 0.60 47.77
CA ASP A 1073 15.91 -0.54 47.24
C ASP A 1073 15.48 -0.91 45.81
N ILE A 1074 16.44 -1.41 45.03
CA ILE A 1074 16.18 -1.86 43.66
C ILE A 1074 15.23 -3.06 43.64
N ASP A 1075 14.09 -2.87 42.99
CA ASP A 1075 13.03 -3.87 42.84
C ASP A 1075 12.62 -4.09 41.38
N SER A 1076 13.22 -3.35 40.45
CA SER A 1076 12.85 -3.41 39.04
C SER A 1076 14.01 -3.04 38.13
N VAL A 1077 13.93 -3.55 36.91
CA VAL A 1077 14.90 -3.24 35.86
C VAL A 1077 14.24 -3.14 34.49
N THR A 1078 14.51 -2.04 33.80
CA THR A 1078 14.04 -1.78 32.44
C THR A 1078 15.14 -2.08 31.43
N VAL A 1079 14.82 -2.79 30.34
CA VAL A 1079 15.79 -3.21 29.31
C VAL A 1079 15.40 -2.65 27.93
N PRO A 1080 15.78 -1.40 27.58
CA PRO A 1080 15.38 -0.76 26.32
C PRO A 1080 15.81 -1.50 25.05
N THR A 1081 16.91 -2.26 25.10
CA THR A 1081 17.35 -3.07 23.96
C THR A 1081 16.34 -4.16 23.57
N PHE A 1082 15.49 -4.62 24.48
CA PHE A 1082 14.51 -5.67 24.17
C PHE A 1082 13.33 -5.14 23.33
N GLU A 1083 12.95 -3.87 23.52
CA GLU A 1083 12.02 -3.14 22.66
C GLU A 1083 12.19 -1.64 22.89
N ALA A 1084 12.76 -0.92 21.91
CA ALA A 1084 13.16 0.46 22.10
C ALA A 1084 11.97 1.43 22.23
N ARG A 1085 10.82 1.12 21.60
CA ARG A 1085 9.62 1.97 21.65
C ARG A 1085 8.77 1.74 22.87
N ASP A 1086 8.93 0.59 23.51
CA ASP A 1086 8.21 0.19 24.71
C ASP A 1086 9.09 -0.74 25.57
N PRO A 1087 10.10 -0.18 26.26
CA PRO A 1087 11.07 -0.96 27.02
C PRO A 1087 10.42 -1.83 28.11
N PRO A 1088 10.60 -3.16 28.11
CA PRO A 1088 10.05 -4.01 29.16
C PRO A 1088 10.72 -3.72 30.50
N THR A 1089 9.90 -3.68 31.54
CA THR A 1089 10.36 -3.54 32.94
C THR A 1089 10.06 -4.84 33.70
N PHE A 1090 11.13 -5.50 34.14
CA PHE A 1090 11.07 -6.71 34.94
C PHE A 1090 11.04 -6.33 36.42
N VAL A 1091 10.30 -7.10 37.22
CA VAL A 1091 10.12 -6.86 38.66
C VAL A 1091 10.82 -7.96 39.44
N LYS A 1092 11.59 -7.60 40.46
CA LYS A 1092 12.33 -8.51 41.31
C LYS A 1092 11.37 -9.45 42.06
N GLU A 1093 11.70 -10.73 42.10
CA GLU A 1093 10.89 -11.71 42.84
C GLU A 1093 10.74 -11.30 44.31
N GLY A 1094 9.50 -11.41 44.83
CA GLY A 1094 9.16 -10.98 46.19
C GLY A 1094 8.91 -9.48 46.38
N ALA A 1095 9.13 -8.63 45.37
CA ALA A 1095 8.93 -7.18 45.51
C ALA A 1095 7.48 -6.70 45.27
N ARG A 1096 6.65 -7.51 44.60
CA ARG A 1096 5.21 -7.20 44.48
C ARG A 1096 4.52 -7.44 45.83
N PRO A 1097 3.69 -6.51 46.33
CA PRO A 1097 2.89 -6.76 47.52
C PRO A 1097 2.05 -8.02 47.31
N THR A 1098 2.09 -8.95 48.27
CA THR A 1098 1.17 -10.09 48.28
C THR A 1098 -0.25 -9.56 48.53
N SER A 1099 -1.11 -9.64 47.52
CA SER A 1099 -2.54 -9.37 47.72
C SER A 1099 -3.12 -10.43 48.65
N THR A 1100 -3.60 -10.00 49.81
CA THR A 1100 -4.43 -10.83 50.68
C THR A 1100 -5.70 -11.26 49.94
N SER A 1101 -6.12 -12.48 50.25
CA SER A 1101 -7.30 -13.18 49.72
C SER A 1101 -8.56 -12.31 49.57
N SER A 1102 -9.12 -12.26 48.37
CA SER A 1102 -10.57 -12.29 48.17
C SER A 1102 -10.90 -12.79 46.75
N SER A 1103 -11.96 -13.58 46.67
CA SER A 1103 -12.54 -14.23 45.49
C SER A 1103 -13.07 -13.25 44.44
N GLY A 1104 -12.92 -13.59 43.16
CA GLY A 1104 -13.65 -12.98 42.04
C GLY A 1104 -12.75 -12.15 41.13
N GLY A 1105 -12.66 -12.53 39.86
CA GLY A 1105 -11.62 -12.09 38.93
C GLY A 1105 -11.64 -10.59 38.58
N GLU A 1106 -10.43 -10.04 38.42
CA GLU A 1106 -10.07 -8.80 37.72
C GLU A 1106 -8.55 -8.91 37.45
N GLY A 1107 -8.03 -8.70 36.23
CA GLY A 1107 -7.93 -7.39 35.60
C GLY A 1107 -6.67 -6.66 36.08
N LEU A 1108 -5.50 -6.97 35.52
CA LEU A 1108 -4.26 -6.19 35.78
C LEU A 1108 -4.50 -4.69 35.47
N PRO A 1109 -3.91 -3.77 36.26
CA PRO A 1109 -4.29 -2.37 36.24
C PRO A 1109 -3.91 -1.67 34.94
N ARG A 1110 -4.87 -0.91 34.40
CA ARG A 1110 -4.70 0.04 33.29
C ARG A 1110 -3.72 1.14 33.69
N THR A 1111 -2.43 0.97 33.43
CA THR A 1111 -1.48 2.08 33.43
C THR A 1111 -1.40 2.71 32.04
N GLN A 1112 -2.12 3.82 31.90
CA GLN A 1112 -1.88 5.01 31.04
C GLN A 1112 -3.24 5.62 30.63
N ALA A 1113 -3.99 6.08 31.63
CA ALA A 1113 -5.14 6.97 31.43
C ALA A 1113 -5.39 7.78 32.73
N ALA A 1114 -4.37 8.45 33.26
CA ALA A 1114 -4.52 9.41 34.36
C ALA A 1114 -3.23 10.25 34.54
N VAL A 1115 -2.91 11.13 33.60
CA VAL A 1115 -1.93 12.22 33.83
C VAL A 1115 -2.53 13.59 33.47
N PHE A 1116 -3.86 13.72 33.41
CA PHE A 1116 -4.49 15.01 33.05
C PHE A 1116 -5.65 15.43 33.95
N LEU A 1117 -5.73 14.93 35.19
CA LEU A 1117 -6.77 15.35 36.14
C LEU A 1117 -6.32 15.54 37.60
N VAL A 1118 -5.03 15.81 37.83
CA VAL A 1118 -4.52 16.16 39.19
C VAL A 1118 -3.66 17.45 39.19
N ILE A 1119 -3.46 18.11 38.04
CA ILE A 1119 -2.64 19.35 37.95
C ILE A 1119 -3.50 20.64 37.89
N VAL A 1120 -4.82 20.56 38.05
CA VAL A 1120 -5.72 21.74 38.01
C VAL A 1120 -6.38 22.06 39.36
N LEU A 1121 -6.13 21.26 40.41
CA LEU A 1121 -6.73 21.49 41.74
C LEU A 1121 -5.73 21.96 42.82
N ASP A 1122 -4.43 22.02 42.54
CA ASP A 1122 -3.41 22.52 43.48
C ASP A 1122 -2.82 23.91 43.12
N LEU A 1123 -3.33 24.59 42.08
CA LEU A 1123 -2.84 25.92 41.64
C LEU A 1123 -3.81 27.08 41.89
N LEU A 1124 -4.80 26.91 42.79
CA LEU A 1124 -5.70 27.98 43.24
C LEU A 1124 -5.69 28.22 44.76
N THR A 1125 -4.63 27.81 45.44
CA THR A 1125 -4.38 28.16 46.85
C THR A 1125 -2.90 28.48 47.03
N PHE A 1126 -2.51 29.69 46.62
CA PHE A 1126 -1.70 30.66 47.36
C PHE A 1126 -1.17 31.69 46.37
N ALA A 1127 -1.76 32.89 46.42
CA ALA A 1127 -1.30 34.06 45.70
C ALA A 1127 0.05 34.51 46.26
N PHE A 1128 1.08 34.53 45.41
CA PHE A 1128 2.07 35.61 45.24
C PHE A 1128 2.91 35.36 43.98
#